data_AF-A0A515DH72-F1
#
_entry.id   AF-A0A515DH72-F1
#
_cell.length_a   1.000
_cell.length_b   1.000
_cell.length_c   1.000
_cell.angle_alpha   90.00
_cell.angle_beta   90.00
_cell.angle_gamma   90.00
#
_symmetry.space_group_name_H-M   'P 1'
#
loop_
_entity.id
_entity.type
_entity.pdbx_description
1 polymer ?
#
loop_
_entity_poly.entity_id
_entity_poly.type
_entity_poly.pdbx_seq_one_letter_code
_entity_poly.pdbx_strand_id
1 'polypeptide(L)'
;MSESLSILQGKSGRRAAAGADGEGTGIRATPAQPDGAAADVGEFIQFPGSPFELFLPYPPAGDQPVAIDKLVEGVNDGEVFQTLLGVTGSGKTFTMANVIARLGRPAIVFAPNKTLAAQLYSEFREFFPRNAVEYFVSYYDYYQPEAYVPQRDLFIEKDSAINEHIEQMRLSCTKSILERRDVVIVATVSAIYGIGQPEAYHKMVMTLRAGDKMGQRDVIAQLIRMQYQRNDMDFSRGKFRVRGDTIDVFPAEHSELAIRIELFDDEIESLQLFDPLTGRIRQKIPRFTVYPSSHYVTPRDQVVRAVETIKTELAARLKELVGMGKLVEAQRLEQRTRFDLEMLSEVGHCKGIENYTRHLSGAAPGDPPSTLTDYLPKDSVMFLDESHVLIGQFGAMYNGDRSRKTTLVEYGFRLPSALDNRPLKFEEFEKRMRQAIFVSATPAAYEQQHAGQVVEQLVRPTGLVDPEVEVRPAMHQVDDVLQEIRIRADKNERVLITTLTKRMAEQLTDYLSDNGVKVRYLHSDIDTVERVEILRDLRLGTFDVLVGINLLREGLDIPEVSLVAILDADKEGFLRSERSLIQTIGRAARNLNGRAILYADNITESMRKAMGETERRRARQVAHNLAQGITPRSIVKQVRDLIDGVYSEKAGREAERLEQDAMQRARFEDMSEKDIAREIKRLEKLMLEHARNLEFEKAARVRDQLGLLKQQVFGAPGTDNVASIAAGGSRAG
;
A
#
# COMPACT_ATOMS: atom_id res chain seq x y z
N MET A 1 -55.24 22.09 24.11
CA MET A 1 -56.69 22.00 24.36
C MET A 1 -57.07 20.56 24.09
N SER A 2 -56.98 19.76 25.15
CA SER A 2 -58.12 19.25 25.92
C SER A 2 -58.72 18.04 25.20
N GLU A 3 -58.36 16.85 25.66
CA GLU A 3 -59.24 16.01 26.50
C GLU A 3 -60.04 15.07 25.57
N SER A 4 -60.40 13.83 25.89
CA SER A 4 -60.22 12.94 27.03
C SER A 4 -61.17 11.78 26.74
N LEU A 5 -60.75 10.56 27.09
CA LEU A 5 -61.60 9.49 27.66
C LEU A 5 -62.82 8.97 26.84
N SER A 6 -63.29 7.74 26.91
CA SER A 6 -62.88 6.46 27.49
C SER A 6 -64.15 5.58 27.51
N ILE A 7 -63.96 4.26 27.58
CA ILE A 7 -64.72 3.36 28.50
C ILE A 7 -66.08 2.78 28.04
N LEU A 8 -65.99 1.48 27.71
CA LEU A 8 -66.54 0.31 28.44
C LEU A 8 -67.97 -0.22 28.15
N GLN A 9 -67.97 -1.57 28.09
CA GLN A 9 -68.97 -2.54 28.58
C GLN A 9 -70.23 -2.75 27.72
N GLY A 10 -70.69 -3.98 27.46
CA GLY A 10 -70.22 -5.30 27.88
C GLY A 10 -71.36 -6.33 27.87
N LYS A 11 -70.94 -7.61 27.80
CA LYS A 11 -71.55 -8.82 28.37
C LYS A 11 -72.71 -9.56 27.67
N SER A 12 -72.38 -10.85 27.47
CA SER A 12 -73.14 -12.08 27.79
C SER A 12 -74.01 -12.67 26.67
N GLY A 13 -74.02 -13.99 26.44
CA GLY A 13 -73.33 -15.09 27.10
C GLY A 13 -73.79 -16.49 26.62
N ARG A 14 -73.21 -17.52 27.26
CA ARG A 14 -73.49 -18.98 27.27
C ARG A 14 -72.80 -19.80 26.15
N ARG A 15 -71.74 -20.57 26.45
CA ARG A 15 -71.58 -21.87 27.21
C ARG A 15 -71.35 -23.01 26.18
N ALA A 16 -70.12 -23.47 25.98
CA ALA A 16 -69.45 -24.62 26.64
C ALA A 16 -69.84 -25.98 25.98
N ALA A 17 -68.98 -26.93 25.63
CA ALA A 17 -67.51 -27.08 25.71
C ALA A 17 -67.04 -28.26 24.82
N ALA A 18 -65.75 -28.19 24.44
CA ALA A 18 -64.77 -29.27 24.25
C ALA A 18 -64.85 -30.23 23.03
N GLY A 19 -63.84 -30.14 22.16
CA GLY A 19 -63.33 -31.28 21.40
C GLY A 19 -62.71 -30.95 20.04
N ALA A 20 -61.39 -31.16 19.93
CA ALA A 20 -60.62 -31.51 18.74
C ALA A 20 -60.08 -30.41 17.79
N ASP A 21 -58.77 -30.56 17.58
CA ASP A 21 -57.98 -30.36 16.35
C ASP A 21 -57.65 -28.96 15.83
N GLY A 22 -56.34 -28.76 15.66
CA GLY A 22 -55.72 -27.53 15.21
C GLY A 22 -55.78 -27.35 13.70
N GLU A 23 -56.19 -26.16 13.29
CA GLU A 23 -55.98 -25.56 11.98
C GLU A 23 -55.10 -24.32 12.19
N GLY A 24 -54.08 -24.00 11.39
CA GLY A 24 -53.90 -24.29 9.98
C GLY A 24 -54.31 -23.05 9.16
N THR A 25 -53.42 -22.05 9.05
CA THR A 25 -53.64 -20.92 8.13
C THR A 25 -52.40 -20.64 7.28
N GLY A 26 -52.39 -21.30 6.11
CA GLY A 26 -52.07 -20.76 4.78
C GLY A 26 -50.89 -19.81 4.61
N ILE A 27 -49.74 -20.36 4.21
CA ILE A 27 -48.72 -19.65 3.43
C ILE A 27 -48.91 -20.05 1.96
N ARG A 28 -49.19 -19.06 1.11
CA ARG A 28 -49.24 -19.21 -0.36
C ARG A 28 -47.85 -19.60 -0.87
N ALA A 29 -47.77 -20.75 -1.54
CA ALA A 29 -46.59 -21.16 -2.30
C ALA A 29 -46.42 -20.29 -3.56
N THR A 30 -45.22 -19.70 -3.72
CA THR A 30 -44.73 -19.09 -4.96
C THR A 30 -43.99 -20.16 -5.78
N PRO A 31 -44.05 -20.15 -7.12
CA PRO A 31 -43.50 -21.23 -7.94
C PRO A 31 -41.97 -21.17 -8.01
N ALA A 32 -41.36 -22.35 -8.12
CA ALA A 32 -39.93 -22.53 -8.38
C ALA A 32 -39.49 -21.75 -9.63
N GLN A 33 -38.44 -20.94 -9.49
CA GLN A 33 -37.73 -20.31 -10.60
C GLN A 33 -36.72 -21.29 -11.20
N PRO A 34 -36.52 -21.27 -12.54
CA PRO A 34 -35.63 -22.18 -13.23
C PRO A 34 -34.17 -21.73 -13.09
N ASP A 35 -33.27 -22.72 -13.11
CA ASP A 35 -31.82 -22.56 -13.13
C ASP A 35 -31.36 -21.58 -14.21
N GLY A 36 -30.74 -20.48 -13.75
CA GLY A 36 -30.03 -19.51 -14.56
C GLY A 36 -29.16 -18.68 -13.62
N ALA A 37 -27.86 -18.97 -13.60
CA ALA A 37 -26.88 -18.27 -12.78
C ALA A 37 -26.91 -16.76 -13.11
N ALA A 38 -27.56 -15.98 -12.25
CA ALA A 38 -27.38 -14.53 -12.20
C ALA A 38 -25.99 -14.28 -11.63
N ALA A 39 -25.14 -13.55 -12.38
CA ALA A 39 -23.89 -13.05 -11.84
C ALA A 39 -24.21 -12.15 -10.64
N ASP A 40 -23.67 -12.49 -9.45
CA ASP A 40 -23.81 -11.70 -8.24
C ASP A 40 -23.35 -10.26 -8.50
N VAL A 41 -24.29 -9.32 -8.46
CA VAL A 41 -24.01 -7.88 -8.55
C VAL A 41 -23.67 -7.42 -7.13
N GLY A 42 -22.40 -7.10 -6.85
CA GLY A 42 -21.98 -6.62 -5.53
C GLY A 42 -22.77 -5.40 -5.05
N GLU A 43 -22.87 -5.22 -3.73
CA GLU A 43 -23.69 -4.20 -3.08
C GLU A 43 -22.84 -3.13 -2.37
N PHE A 44 -23.28 -1.86 -2.41
CA PHE A 44 -22.69 -0.80 -1.58
C PHE A 44 -23.39 -0.72 -0.22
N ILE A 45 -22.61 -0.79 0.86
CA ILE A 45 -23.09 -0.65 2.23
C ILE A 45 -22.49 0.61 2.87
N GLN A 46 -23.36 1.33 3.59
CA GLN A 46 -22.98 2.43 4.48
C GLN A 46 -23.42 2.09 5.91
N PHE A 47 -22.58 2.42 6.89
CA PHE A 47 -22.90 2.24 8.30
C PHE A 47 -23.33 3.58 8.94
N PRO A 48 -24.25 3.59 9.92
CA PRO A 48 -24.69 4.83 10.56
C PRO A 48 -23.52 5.63 11.14
N GLY A 49 -23.39 6.90 10.75
CA GLY A 49 -22.33 7.79 11.21
C GLY A 49 -20.95 7.56 10.57
N SER A 50 -20.84 6.62 9.63
CA SER A 50 -19.61 6.37 8.88
C SER A 50 -19.61 7.09 7.53
N PRO A 51 -18.52 7.78 7.16
CA PRO A 51 -18.40 8.41 5.84
C PRO A 51 -17.92 7.42 4.75
N PHE A 52 -17.67 6.15 5.10
CA PHE A 52 -17.20 5.14 4.15
C PHE A 52 -18.34 4.42 3.44
N GLU A 53 -18.16 4.21 2.14
CA GLU A 53 -19.03 3.43 1.25
C GLU A 53 -18.33 2.13 0.88
N LEU A 54 -18.61 1.07 1.65
CA LEU A 54 -18.00 -0.24 1.45
C LEU A 54 -18.71 -0.98 0.32
N PHE A 55 -17.98 -1.31 -0.74
CA PHE A 55 -18.43 -2.23 -1.77
C PHE A 55 -18.21 -3.67 -1.30
N LEU A 56 -19.30 -4.43 -1.20
CA LEU A 56 -19.31 -5.84 -0.85
C LEU A 56 -19.52 -6.68 -2.12
N PRO A 57 -18.45 -7.23 -2.71
CA PRO A 57 -18.59 -8.22 -3.77
C PRO A 57 -19.20 -9.54 -3.26
N TYR A 58 -19.08 -9.81 -1.97
CA TYR A 58 -19.61 -10.99 -1.28
C TYR A 58 -19.85 -10.67 0.21
N PRO A 59 -20.77 -11.36 0.90
CA PRO A 59 -20.99 -11.18 2.33
C PRO A 59 -19.84 -11.76 3.18
N PRO A 60 -19.59 -11.25 4.40
CA PRO A 60 -18.65 -11.86 5.35
C PRO A 60 -19.01 -13.31 5.68
N ALA A 61 -18.02 -14.19 5.66
CA ALA A 61 -18.20 -15.63 5.84
C ALA A 61 -17.09 -16.26 6.72
N GLY A 62 -17.32 -17.50 7.16
CA GLY A 62 -16.41 -18.19 8.09
C GLY A 62 -16.30 -17.46 9.42
N ASP A 63 -15.07 -17.21 9.90
CA ASP A 63 -14.83 -16.48 11.14
C ASP A 63 -14.92 -14.94 10.98
N GLN A 64 -15.04 -14.43 9.74
CA GLN A 64 -15.01 -12.98 9.49
C GLN A 64 -16.06 -12.19 10.27
N PRO A 65 -17.35 -12.59 10.36
CA PRO A 65 -18.35 -11.80 11.09
C PRO A 65 -17.96 -11.58 12.55
N VAL A 66 -17.59 -12.66 13.25
CA VAL A 66 -17.18 -12.61 14.66
C VAL A 66 -15.88 -11.83 14.83
N ALA A 67 -14.94 -11.97 13.89
CA ALA A 67 -13.69 -11.23 13.95
C ALA A 67 -13.91 -9.71 13.77
N ILE A 68 -14.76 -9.31 12.82
CA ILE A 68 -15.13 -7.91 12.60
C ILE A 68 -15.79 -7.35 13.87
N ASP A 69 -16.77 -8.04 14.42
CA ASP A 69 -17.52 -7.58 15.60
C ASP A 69 -16.60 -7.36 16.79
N LYS A 70 -15.73 -8.33 17.10
CA LYS A 70 -14.78 -8.24 18.23
C LYS A 70 -13.75 -7.14 18.05
N LEU A 71 -13.22 -6.94 16.85
CA LEU A 71 -12.25 -5.87 16.59
C LEU A 71 -12.90 -4.49 16.74
N VAL A 72 -14.12 -4.32 16.24
CA VAL A 72 -14.89 -3.07 16.38
C VAL A 72 -15.23 -2.81 17.84
N GLU A 73 -15.72 -3.83 18.56
CA GLU A 73 -15.97 -3.77 20.01
C GLU A 73 -14.72 -3.32 20.77
N GLY A 74 -13.58 -4.00 20.57
CA GLY A 74 -12.34 -3.64 21.25
C GLY A 74 -11.88 -2.20 20.95
N VAL A 75 -12.02 -1.72 19.71
CA VAL A 75 -11.68 -0.33 19.39
C VAL A 75 -12.60 0.66 20.13
N ASN A 76 -13.90 0.36 20.23
CA ASN A 76 -14.87 1.19 20.92
C ASN A 76 -14.70 1.17 22.44
N ASP A 77 -14.28 0.03 23.00
CA ASP A 77 -13.97 -0.13 24.43
C ASP A 77 -12.66 0.56 24.84
N GLY A 78 -11.90 1.08 23.87
CA GLY A 78 -10.67 1.83 24.11
C GLY A 78 -9.42 0.97 24.15
N GLU A 79 -9.47 -0.27 23.63
CA GLU A 79 -8.27 -1.10 23.46
C GLU A 79 -7.27 -0.37 22.56
N VAL A 80 -6.08 -0.16 23.11
CA VAL A 80 -4.96 0.48 22.40
C VAL A 80 -4.39 -0.49 21.37
N PHE A 81 -4.25 -1.76 21.75
CA PHE A 81 -3.62 -2.78 20.92
C PHE A 81 -4.47 -4.05 20.86
N GLN A 82 -4.77 -4.48 19.64
CA GLN A 82 -5.45 -5.73 19.36
C GLN A 82 -4.67 -6.54 18.32
N THR A 83 -4.86 -7.86 18.30
CA THR A 83 -4.28 -8.74 17.28
C THR A 83 -5.37 -9.49 16.54
N LEU A 84 -5.43 -9.32 15.22
CA LEU A 84 -6.14 -10.23 14.33
C LEU A 84 -5.21 -11.40 13.97
N LEU A 85 -5.40 -12.53 14.67
CA LEU A 85 -4.73 -13.80 14.39
C LEU A 85 -5.43 -14.47 13.19
N GLY A 86 -5.12 -14.01 11.99
CA GLY A 86 -5.75 -14.46 10.75
C GLY A 86 -4.85 -15.35 9.90
N VAL A 87 -5.33 -16.55 9.52
CA VAL A 87 -4.58 -17.45 8.65
C VAL A 87 -4.47 -16.91 7.21
N THR A 88 -3.54 -17.45 6.42
CA THR A 88 -3.44 -17.12 4.99
C THR A 88 -4.70 -17.56 4.25
N GLY A 89 -5.24 -16.69 3.40
CA GLY A 89 -6.44 -16.98 2.61
C GLY A 89 -7.77 -16.85 3.37
N SER A 90 -7.77 -16.37 4.62
CA SER A 90 -9.03 -16.14 5.36
C SER A 90 -9.71 -14.80 5.02
N GLY A 91 -9.14 -13.98 4.14
CA GLY A 91 -9.67 -12.67 3.76
C GLY A 91 -9.43 -11.57 4.79
N LYS A 92 -8.20 -11.47 5.31
CA LYS A 92 -7.83 -10.46 6.32
C LYS A 92 -8.08 -9.03 5.86
N THR A 93 -7.76 -8.68 4.60
CA THR A 93 -8.02 -7.34 4.04
C THR A 93 -9.49 -7.00 4.05
N PHE A 94 -10.35 -7.95 3.70
CA PHE A 94 -11.79 -7.75 3.72
C PHE A 94 -12.34 -7.55 5.15
N THR A 95 -11.79 -8.27 6.14
CA THR A 95 -12.04 -8.00 7.56
C THR A 95 -11.62 -6.58 7.94
N MET A 96 -10.42 -6.13 7.55
CA MET A 96 -9.94 -4.76 7.80
C MET A 96 -10.88 -3.72 7.18
N ALA A 97 -11.30 -3.90 5.92
CA ALA A 97 -12.22 -3.01 5.24
C ALA A 97 -13.57 -2.90 5.97
N ASN A 98 -14.13 -4.02 6.44
CA ASN A 98 -15.35 -4.00 7.24
C ASN A 98 -15.17 -3.26 8.58
N VAL A 99 -14.04 -3.47 9.27
CA VAL A 99 -13.72 -2.75 10.52
C VAL A 99 -13.63 -1.24 10.26
N ILE A 100 -12.92 -0.81 9.21
CA ILE A 100 -12.80 0.60 8.82
C ILE A 100 -14.19 1.20 8.53
N ALA A 101 -14.99 0.51 7.71
CA ALA A 101 -16.31 0.97 7.30
C ALA A 101 -17.27 1.11 8.48
N ARG A 102 -17.22 0.19 9.45
CA ARG A 102 -18.08 0.22 10.64
C ARG A 102 -17.65 1.27 11.67
N LEU A 103 -16.34 1.49 11.82
CA LEU A 103 -15.82 2.50 12.74
C LEU A 103 -16.00 3.93 12.22
N GLY A 104 -15.99 4.13 10.90
CA GLY A 104 -16.16 5.45 10.29
C GLY A 104 -14.99 6.41 10.50
N ARG A 105 -13.79 5.87 10.78
CA ARG A 105 -12.59 6.64 11.14
C ARG A 105 -11.52 6.53 10.05
N PRO A 106 -10.70 7.57 9.83
CA PRO A 106 -9.53 7.48 8.95
C PRO A 106 -8.64 6.30 9.36
N ALA A 107 -8.08 5.61 8.38
CA ALA A 107 -7.25 4.43 8.62
C ALA A 107 -5.92 4.50 7.88
N ILE A 108 -4.87 3.97 8.50
CA ILE A 108 -3.58 3.71 7.86
C ILE A 108 -3.24 2.23 7.99
N VAL A 109 -2.88 1.61 6.87
CA VAL A 109 -2.49 0.21 6.77
C VAL A 109 -1.03 0.16 6.38
N PHE A 110 -0.19 -0.28 7.31
CA PHE A 110 1.23 -0.48 7.08
C PHE A 110 1.48 -1.86 6.46
N ALA A 111 2.34 -1.90 5.45
CA ALA A 111 2.83 -3.11 4.80
C ALA A 111 4.38 -3.16 4.84
N PRO A 112 4.99 -4.34 4.98
CA PRO A 112 6.44 -4.48 5.14
C PRO A 112 7.24 -4.25 3.86
N ASN A 113 6.58 -4.28 2.70
CA ASN A 113 7.22 -4.08 1.39
C ASN A 113 6.26 -3.42 0.38
N LYS A 114 6.81 -2.90 -0.72
CA LYS A 114 6.05 -2.20 -1.77
C LYS A 114 5.07 -3.13 -2.50
N THR A 115 5.42 -4.39 -2.73
CA THR A 115 4.58 -5.36 -3.43
C THR A 115 3.27 -5.62 -2.68
N LEU A 116 3.35 -5.92 -1.37
CA LEU A 116 2.17 -6.10 -0.52
C LEU A 116 1.40 -4.79 -0.36
N ALA A 117 2.11 -3.65 -0.26
CA ALA A 117 1.46 -2.34 -0.24
C ALA A 117 0.63 -2.09 -1.51
N ALA A 118 1.15 -2.40 -2.69
CA ALA A 118 0.43 -2.25 -3.96
C ALA A 118 -0.79 -3.20 -4.03
N GLN A 119 -0.65 -4.45 -3.57
CA GLN A 119 -1.77 -5.40 -3.48
C GLN A 119 -2.88 -4.87 -2.57
N LEU A 120 -2.54 -4.48 -1.34
CA LEU A 120 -3.50 -3.90 -0.40
C LEU A 120 -4.14 -2.63 -0.95
N TYR A 121 -3.35 -1.76 -1.59
CA TYR A 121 -3.87 -0.54 -2.21
C TYR A 121 -4.94 -0.86 -3.27
N SER A 122 -4.66 -1.83 -4.16
CA SER A 122 -5.63 -2.28 -5.16
C SER A 122 -6.89 -2.87 -4.51
N GLU A 123 -6.73 -3.77 -3.54
CA GLU A 123 -7.86 -4.38 -2.81
C GLU A 123 -8.72 -3.31 -2.10
N PHE A 124 -8.10 -2.33 -1.44
CA PHE A 124 -8.85 -1.24 -0.80
C PHE A 124 -9.53 -0.31 -1.82
N ARG A 125 -8.96 -0.08 -3.01
CA ARG A 125 -9.63 0.67 -4.09
C ARG A 125 -10.87 -0.06 -4.58
N GLU A 126 -10.85 -1.39 -4.63
CA GLU A 126 -12.02 -2.22 -4.97
C GLU A 126 -13.09 -2.19 -3.86
N PHE A 127 -12.69 -2.24 -2.59
CA PHE A 127 -13.61 -2.16 -1.46
C PHE A 127 -14.16 -0.75 -1.21
N PHE A 128 -13.42 0.30 -1.54
CA PHE A 128 -13.80 1.71 -1.30
C PHE A 128 -13.67 2.57 -2.57
N PRO A 129 -14.38 2.25 -3.66
CA PRO A 129 -14.19 2.94 -4.94
C PRO A 129 -14.68 4.39 -4.91
N ARG A 130 -15.48 4.78 -3.90
CA ARG A 130 -16.05 6.12 -3.72
C ARG A 130 -15.38 6.95 -2.62
N ASN A 131 -14.44 6.38 -1.87
CA ASN A 131 -13.68 7.07 -0.83
C ASN A 131 -12.22 7.30 -1.26
N ALA A 132 -11.47 8.06 -0.46
CA ALA A 132 -10.07 8.33 -0.74
C ALA A 132 -9.19 7.19 -0.24
N VAL A 133 -8.81 6.30 -1.15
CA VAL A 133 -7.76 5.31 -0.90
C VAL A 133 -6.45 5.86 -1.45
N GLU A 134 -5.48 6.05 -0.57
CA GLU A 134 -4.23 6.76 -0.83
C GLU A 134 -3.03 5.83 -0.68
N TYR A 135 -1.95 6.12 -1.40
CA TYR A 135 -0.74 5.31 -1.42
C TYR A 135 0.47 6.12 -0.96
N PHE A 136 1.16 5.63 0.08
CA PHE A 136 2.30 6.33 0.67
C PHE A 136 3.52 5.43 0.86
N VAL A 137 4.33 5.36 -0.20
CA VAL A 137 5.59 4.60 -0.20
C VAL A 137 6.77 5.49 -0.61
N SER A 138 7.98 4.95 -0.56
CA SER A 138 9.14 5.67 -1.11
C SER A 138 8.92 5.96 -2.59
N TYR A 139 8.91 7.24 -2.94
CA TYR A 139 8.94 7.80 -4.29
C TYR A 139 10.24 7.57 -5.07
N TYR A 140 11.22 6.85 -4.53
CA TYR A 140 12.41 6.48 -5.28
C TYR A 140 12.20 5.13 -6.00
N ASP A 141 12.40 5.11 -7.32
CA ASP A 141 12.56 3.87 -8.11
C ASP A 141 13.91 3.24 -7.81
N TYR A 142 14.93 4.08 -7.67
CA TYR A 142 16.27 3.72 -7.27
C TYR A 142 16.79 4.73 -6.25
N TYR A 143 17.42 4.25 -5.20
CA TYR A 143 17.98 5.09 -4.16
C TYR A 143 19.30 4.51 -3.64
N GLN A 144 20.37 5.25 -3.85
CA GLN A 144 21.67 5.04 -3.23
C GLN A 144 21.90 6.14 -2.21
N PRO A 145 21.94 5.82 -0.90
CA PRO A 145 22.19 6.82 0.12
C PRO A 145 23.64 7.32 0.07
N GLU A 146 23.84 8.55 0.51
CA GLU A 146 25.18 9.06 0.83
C GLU A 146 25.84 8.14 1.87
N ALA A 147 27.04 7.67 1.61
CA ALA A 147 27.78 6.82 2.56
C ALA A 147 29.28 7.04 2.43
N TYR A 148 30.01 6.73 3.49
CA TYR A 148 31.46 6.73 3.46
C TYR A 148 31.95 5.39 4.01
N VAL A 149 32.86 4.74 3.28
CA VAL A 149 33.45 3.44 3.65
C VAL A 149 34.90 3.67 4.05
N PRO A 150 35.21 3.82 5.35
CA PRO A 150 36.55 4.25 5.79
C PRO A 150 37.67 3.30 5.36
N GLN A 151 37.40 2.00 5.32
CA GLN A 151 38.37 0.96 4.95
C GLN A 151 38.89 1.10 3.51
N ARG A 152 38.14 1.77 2.63
CA ARG A 152 38.48 1.97 1.22
C ARG A 152 38.66 3.45 0.86
N ASP A 153 38.54 4.36 1.84
CA ASP A 153 38.45 5.81 1.62
C ASP A 153 37.46 6.17 0.48
N LEU A 154 36.35 5.44 0.42
CA LEU A 154 35.37 5.56 -0.66
C LEU A 154 34.17 6.38 -0.18
N PHE A 155 34.05 7.61 -0.70
CA PHE A 155 32.82 8.38 -0.59
C PHE A 155 31.85 7.97 -1.70
N ILE A 156 30.65 7.60 -1.29
CA ILE A 156 29.55 7.22 -2.16
C ILE A 156 28.58 8.40 -2.19
N GLU A 157 28.46 9.03 -3.36
CA GLU A 157 27.49 10.11 -3.54
C GLU A 157 26.06 9.60 -3.46
N LYS A 158 25.15 10.49 -3.04
CA LYS A 158 23.72 10.25 -3.17
C LYS A 158 23.36 10.23 -4.66
N ASP A 159 22.82 9.11 -5.11
CA ASP A 159 22.20 8.97 -6.43
C ASP A 159 20.77 8.43 -6.26
N SER A 160 19.83 8.97 -7.02
CA SER A 160 18.43 8.62 -6.88
C SER A 160 17.62 8.96 -8.11
N ALA A 161 16.69 8.07 -8.46
CA ALA A 161 15.67 8.32 -9.46
C ALA A 161 14.31 8.46 -8.76
N ILE A 162 13.70 9.64 -8.88
CA ILE A 162 12.37 9.91 -8.33
C ILE A 162 11.32 9.47 -9.36
N ASN A 163 10.30 8.79 -8.86
CA ASN A 163 9.08 8.44 -9.56
C ASN A 163 8.05 9.55 -9.33
N GLU A 164 7.85 10.40 -10.34
CA GLU A 164 6.92 11.54 -10.26
C GLU A 164 5.48 11.11 -9.97
N HIS A 165 5.09 9.90 -10.37
CA HIS A 165 3.75 9.39 -10.09
C HIS A 165 3.57 9.06 -8.60
N ILE A 166 4.52 8.33 -8.00
CA ILE A 166 4.49 8.03 -6.57
C ILE A 166 4.61 9.32 -5.74
N GLU A 167 5.42 10.28 -6.17
CA GLU A 167 5.50 11.60 -5.52
C GLU A 167 4.14 12.29 -5.48
N GLN A 168 3.43 12.32 -6.60
CA GLN A 168 2.06 12.87 -6.62
C GLN A 168 1.11 12.07 -5.72
N MET A 169 1.18 10.74 -5.69
CA MET A 169 0.33 9.95 -4.79
C MET A 169 0.61 10.27 -3.31
N ARG A 170 1.87 10.54 -2.94
CA ARG A 170 2.22 10.99 -1.58
C ARG A 170 1.65 12.36 -1.26
N LEU A 171 1.68 13.29 -2.21
CA LEU A 171 1.09 14.63 -2.05
C LEU A 171 -0.43 14.56 -1.96
N SER A 172 -1.07 13.72 -2.81
CA SER A 172 -2.50 13.37 -2.76
C SER A 172 -2.89 12.83 -1.39
N CYS A 173 -2.09 11.91 -0.83
CA CYS A 173 -2.31 11.37 0.50
C CYS A 173 -2.38 12.47 1.57
N THR A 174 -1.38 13.36 1.62
CA THR A 174 -1.38 14.47 2.59
C THR A 174 -2.51 15.47 2.37
N LYS A 175 -2.91 15.73 1.11
CA LYS A 175 -4.09 16.54 0.78
C LYS A 175 -5.36 15.88 1.33
N SER A 176 -5.58 14.61 1.02
CA SER A 176 -6.78 13.87 1.42
C SER A 176 -6.94 13.82 2.94
N ILE A 177 -5.86 13.67 3.69
CA ILE A 177 -5.90 13.74 5.16
C ILE A 177 -6.39 15.10 5.67
N LEU A 178 -6.04 16.19 4.99
CA LEU A 178 -6.40 17.55 5.37
C LEU A 178 -7.82 17.95 4.95
N GLU A 179 -8.33 17.40 3.85
CA GLU A 179 -9.62 17.80 3.27
C GLU A 179 -10.80 16.95 3.72
N ARG A 180 -10.58 15.68 4.10
CA ARG A 180 -11.66 14.71 4.29
C ARG A 180 -11.34 13.65 5.34
N ARG A 181 -12.38 12.95 5.80
CA ARG A 181 -12.28 11.92 6.86
C ARG A 181 -12.36 10.48 6.34
N ASP A 182 -12.95 10.27 5.17
CA ASP A 182 -13.08 8.98 4.52
C ASP A 182 -11.78 8.58 3.78
N VAL A 183 -10.68 8.50 4.54
CA VAL A 183 -9.34 8.22 4.00
C VAL A 183 -8.82 6.89 4.51
N VAL A 184 -8.42 6.01 3.58
CA VAL A 184 -7.63 4.80 3.86
C VAL A 184 -6.28 4.96 3.20
N ILE A 185 -5.21 4.94 3.99
CA ILE A 185 -3.84 5.09 3.49
C ILE A 185 -3.16 3.74 3.53
N VAL A 186 -2.65 3.27 2.41
CA VAL A 186 -1.73 2.13 2.39
C VAL A 186 -0.30 2.64 2.34
N ALA A 187 0.49 2.31 3.36
CA ALA A 187 1.81 2.85 3.57
C ALA A 187 2.87 1.77 3.81
N THR A 188 4.12 2.11 3.49
CA THR A 188 5.29 1.34 3.97
C THR A 188 5.92 2.07 5.15
N VAL A 189 7.07 1.58 5.63
CA VAL A 189 7.93 2.29 6.59
C VAL A 189 8.29 3.72 6.17
N SER A 190 8.07 4.11 4.90
CA SER A 190 8.20 5.50 4.48
C SER A 190 7.34 6.48 5.28
N ALA A 191 6.22 6.05 5.85
CA ALA A 191 5.35 6.89 6.68
C ALA A 191 5.97 7.26 8.05
N ILE A 192 7.06 6.62 8.48
CA ILE A 192 7.82 6.99 9.68
C ILE A 192 9.10 7.80 9.37
N TYR A 193 9.32 8.18 8.11
CA TYR A 193 10.41 9.08 7.72
C TYR A 193 9.98 10.54 7.78
N GLY A 194 10.97 11.40 8.02
CA GLY A 194 10.79 12.85 8.15
C GLY A 194 10.15 13.49 6.92
N ILE A 195 9.05 14.21 7.12
CA ILE A 195 8.44 15.16 6.19
C ILE A 195 8.23 16.50 6.91
N GLY A 196 7.93 17.57 6.16
CA GLY A 196 7.69 18.88 6.75
C GLY A 196 6.56 18.87 7.79
N GLN A 197 6.64 19.77 8.76
CA GLN A 197 5.62 19.90 9.81
C GLN A 197 4.24 20.22 9.21
N PRO A 198 3.15 19.59 9.69
CA PRO A 198 1.80 19.87 9.20
C PRO A 198 1.44 21.35 9.21
N GLU A 199 1.82 22.08 10.27
CA GLU A 199 1.54 23.51 10.41
C GLU A 199 2.31 24.34 9.37
N ALA A 200 3.56 23.98 9.09
CA ALA A 200 4.37 24.65 8.07
C ALA A 200 3.81 24.37 6.67
N TYR A 201 3.46 23.12 6.39
CA TYR A 201 2.83 22.72 5.13
C TYR A 201 1.50 23.44 4.90
N HIS A 202 0.63 23.48 5.92
CA HIS A 202 -0.66 24.16 5.87
C HIS A 202 -0.52 25.68 5.67
N LYS A 203 0.47 26.33 6.27
CA LYS A 203 0.72 27.77 6.08
C LYS A 203 1.11 28.12 4.65
N MET A 204 1.63 27.17 3.88
CA MET A 204 2.05 27.38 2.51
C MET A 204 0.93 27.15 1.49
N VAL A 205 -0.20 26.59 1.91
CA VAL A 205 -1.36 26.33 1.05
C VAL A 205 -1.93 27.64 0.50
N MET A 206 -2.21 27.68 -0.80
CA MET A 206 -2.82 28.83 -1.46
C MET A 206 -4.29 28.52 -1.76
N THR A 207 -5.20 29.15 -1.01
CA THR A 207 -6.63 29.12 -1.32
C THR A 207 -6.97 30.25 -2.29
N LEU A 208 -7.65 29.91 -3.39
CA LEU A 208 -8.12 30.83 -4.42
C LEU A 208 -9.64 30.84 -4.43
N ARG A 209 -10.26 32.02 -4.49
CA ARG A 209 -11.70 32.19 -4.70
C ARG A 209 -11.96 33.23 -5.79
N ALA A 210 -13.02 33.01 -6.57
CA ALA A 210 -13.50 34.06 -7.46
C ALA A 210 -13.92 35.29 -6.62
N GLY A 211 -13.46 36.48 -7.03
CA GLY A 211 -13.61 37.75 -6.32
C GLY A 211 -12.48 38.09 -5.34
N ASP A 212 -11.48 37.24 -5.15
CA ASP A 212 -10.33 37.56 -4.30
C ASP A 212 -9.49 38.67 -4.93
N LYS A 213 -9.09 39.68 -4.13
CA LYS A 213 -8.17 40.75 -4.55
C LYS A 213 -6.72 40.28 -4.48
N MET A 214 -6.27 39.60 -5.52
CA MET A 214 -4.90 39.09 -5.62
C MET A 214 -4.35 39.35 -7.01
N GLY A 215 -3.37 40.26 -7.10
CA GLY A 215 -2.75 40.62 -8.37
C GLY A 215 -1.85 39.51 -8.92
N GLN A 216 -1.60 39.53 -10.22
CA GLN A 216 -0.81 38.51 -10.93
C GLN A 216 0.54 38.23 -10.26
N ARG A 217 1.27 39.27 -9.85
CA ARG A 217 2.60 39.14 -9.24
C ARG A 217 2.55 38.41 -7.90
N ASP A 218 1.47 38.58 -7.13
CA ASP A 218 1.29 37.95 -5.83
C ASP A 218 1.02 36.45 -6.00
N VAL A 219 0.19 36.07 -6.97
CA VAL A 219 -0.06 34.66 -7.32
C VAL A 219 1.25 33.97 -7.71
N ILE A 220 2.03 34.59 -8.60
CA ILE A 220 3.31 34.06 -9.07
C ILE A 220 4.30 33.90 -7.91
N ALA A 221 4.43 34.93 -7.07
CA ALA A 221 5.34 34.90 -5.93
C ALA A 221 4.96 33.79 -4.93
N GLN A 222 3.65 33.58 -4.69
CA GLN A 222 3.17 32.51 -3.82
C GLN A 222 3.45 31.12 -4.41
N LEU A 223 3.19 30.91 -5.71
CA LEU A 223 3.50 29.66 -6.41
C LEU A 223 4.99 29.30 -6.32
N ILE A 224 5.88 30.29 -6.54
CA ILE A 224 7.33 30.09 -6.39
C ILE A 224 7.70 29.71 -4.95
N ARG A 225 7.12 30.39 -3.94
CA ARG A 225 7.32 30.03 -2.52
C ARG A 225 6.87 28.59 -2.22
N MET A 226 5.81 28.14 -2.87
CA MET A 226 5.28 26.77 -2.82
C MET A 226 6.09 25.76 -3.65
N GLN A 227 7.25 26.16 -4.20
CA GLN A 227 8.15 25.35 -5.03
C GLN A 227 7.58 24.95 -6.40
N TYR A 228 6.62 25.70 -6.93
CA TYR A 228 6.21 25.52 -8.32
C TYR A 228 7.20 26.19 -9.27
N GLN A 229 7.44 25.54 -10.41
CA GLN A 229 8.35 26.05 -11.43
C GLN A 229 7.59 26.75 -12.55
N ARG A 230 8.02 27.96 -12.95
CA ARG A 230 7.46 28.61 -14.13
C ARG A 230 7.98 27.91 -15.38
N ASN A 231 7.08 27.44 -16.24
CA ASN A 231 7.44 26.86 -17.53
C ASN A 231 6.34 27.09 -18.57
N ASP A 232 6.58 28.04 -19.48
CA ASP A 232 5.60 28.43 -20.49
C ASP A 232 5.55 27.45 -21.68
N MET A 233 6.58 26.62 -21.86
CA MET A 233 6.75 25.69 -22.98
C MET A 233 6.31 24.26 -22.64
N ASP A 234 6.65 23.78 -21.45
CA ASP A 234 6.42 22.42 -20.99
C ASP A 234 5.56 22.44 -19.72
N PHE A 235 4.26 22.26 -19.90
CA PHE A 235 3.26 22.36 -18.84
C PHE A 235 2.97 20.98 -18.24
N SER A 236 3.71 20.63 -17.19
CA SER A 236 3.56 19.40 -16.41
C SER A 236 3.23 19.71 -14.94
N ARG A 237 2.96 18.68 -14.13
CA ARG A 237 2.67 18.82 -12.69
C ARG A 237 3.77 19.60 -11.97
N GLY A 238 3.37 20.36 -10.94
CA GLY A 238 4.29 21.21 -10.17
C GLY A 238 4.80 22.43 -10.96
N LYS A 239 4.21 22.72 -12.13
CA LYS A 239 4.57 23.87 -12.96
C LYS A 239 3.39 24.81 -13.16
N PHE A 240 3.70 26.06 -13.48
CA PHE A 240 2.72 27.07 -13.90
C PHE A 240 3.21 27.85 -15.11
N ARG A 241 2.28 28.44 -15.86
CA ARG A 241 2.56 29.31 -17.01
C ARG A 241 1.66 30.54 -16.98
N VAL A 242 2.11 31.62 -17.61
CA VAL A 242 1.41 32.92 -17.60
C VAL A 242 1.18 33.39 -19.03
N ARG A 243 -0.06 33.73 -19.36
CA ARG A 243 -0.48 34.23 -20.68
C ARG A 243 -1.43 35.41 -20.51
N GLY A 244 -0.91 36.63 -20.65
CA GLY A 244 -1.68 37.84 -20.36
C GLY A 244 -2.18 37.80 -18.92
N ASP A 245 -3.49 37.90 -18.72
CA ASP A 245 -4.14 37.89 -17.39
C ASP A 245 -4.52 36.48 -16.92
N THR A 246 -4.12 35.45 -17.66
CA THR A 246 -4.39 34.05 -17.31
C THR A 246 -3.14 33.38 -16.72
N ILE A 247 -3.30 32.76 -15.57
CA ILE A 247 -2.30 31.89 -14.94
C ILE A 247 -2.83 30.46 -14.95
N ASP A 248 -2.17 29.58 -15.69
CA ASP A 248 -2.45 28.15 -15.65
C ASP A 248 -1.48 27.50 -14.66
N VAL A 249 -1.99 26.75 -13.68
CA VAL A 249 -1.20 26.00 -12.70
C VAL A 249 -1.57 24.53 -12.83
N PHE A 250 -0.59 23.63 -12.89
CA PHE A 250 -0.83 22.19 -12.79
C PHE A 250 -0.46 21.75 -11.37
N PRO A 251 -1.44 21.56 -10.46
CA PRO A 251 -1.17 21.20 -9.08
C PRO A 251 -0.39 19.90 -8.98
N ALA A 252 0.57 19.83 -8.04
CA ALA A 252 1.46 18.68 -7.92
C ALA A 252 0.76 17.43 -7.37
N GLU A 253 -0.28 17.64 -6.56
CA GLU A 253 -1.11 16.64 -5.92
C GLU A 253 -2.25 16.14 -6.81
N HIS A 254 -2.65 16.91 -7.83
CA HIS A 254 -3.80 16.60 -8.67
C HIS A 254 -3.41 15.61 -9.79
N SER A 255 -4.25 14.60 -10.00
CA SER A 255 -4.00 13.53 -10.96
C SER A 255 -4.13 13.99 -12.42
N GLU A 256 -5.21 14.68 -12.79
CA GLU A 256 -5.52 14.88 -14.22
C GLU A 256 -5.76 16.33 -14.64
N LEU A 257 -6.21 17.20 -13.73
CA LEU A 257 -6.70 18.52 -14.10
C LEU A 257 -5.76 19.62 -13.63
N ALA A 258 -5.58 20.61 -14.49
CA ALA A 258 -4.95 21.87 -14.16
C ALA A 258 -6.01 22.91 -13.80
N ILE A 259 -5.60 23.92 -13.03
CA ILE A 259 -6.42 25.07 -12.67
C ILE A 259 -6.01 26.27 -13.53
N ARG A 260 -6.99 26.91 -14.15
CA ARG A 260 -6.85 28.19 -14.82
C ARG A 260 -7.40 29.28 -13.90
N ILE A 261 -6.57 30.27 -13.65
CA ILE A 261 -6.87 31.46 -12.86
C ILE A 261 -6.93 32.63 -13.85
N GLU A 262 -8.14 33.15 -14.08
CA GLU A 262 -8.36 34.35 -14.90
C GLU A 262 -8.43 35.56 -13.97
N LEU A 263 -7.60 36.55 -14.24
CA LEU A 263 -7.53 37.80 -13.50
C LEU A 263 -8.14 38.94 -14.32
N PHE A 264 -8.75 39.90 -13.63
CA PHE A 264 -9.11 41.20 -14.18
C PHE A 264 -8.53 42.27 -13.25
N ASP A 265 -7.52 43.00 -13.73
CA ASP A 265 -6.67 43.88 -12.92
C ASP A 265 -6.07 43.13 -11.70
N ASP A 266 -6.51 43.47 -10.48
CA ASP A 266 -6.05 42.89 -9.21
C ASP A 266 -7.11 41.96 -8.58
N GLU A 267 -8.04 41.42 -9.36
CA GLU A 267 -9.11 40.54 -8.90
C GLU A 267 -9.17 39.20 -9.67
N ILE A 268 -9.40 38.09 -8.96
CA ILE A 268 -9.67 36.79 -9.58
C ILE A 268 -11.08 36.80 -10.16
N GLU A 269 -11.22 36.91 -11.48
CA GLU A 269 -12.51 36.89 -12.16
C GLU A 269 -13.10 35.48 -12.18
N SER A 270 -12.29 34.48 -12.53
CA SER A 270 -12.80 33.12 -12.71
C SER A 270 -11.75 32.03 -12.44
N LEU A 271 -12.22 30.90 -11.91
CA LEU A 271 -11.42 29.69 -11.68
C LEU A 271 -12.02 28.54 -12.49
N GLN A 272 -11.18 27.86 -13.28
CA GLN A 272 -11.64 26.81 -14.18
C GLN A 272 -10.72 25.60 -14.11
N LEU A 273 -11.29 24.42 -13.93
CA LEU A 273 -10.55 23.17 -14.09
C LEU A 273 -10.55 22.78 -15.56
N PHE A 274 -9.38 22.47 -16.10
CA PHE A 274 -9.22 22.12 -17.50
C PHE A 274 -8.22 20.98 -17.68
N ASP A 275 -8.35 20.29 -18.81
CA ASP A 275 -7.41 19.25 -19.20
C ASP A 275 -6.11 19.90 -19.73
N PRO A 276 -4.93 19.66 -19.10
CA PRO A 276 -3.68 20.37 -19.41
C PRO A 276 -3.15 20.09 -20.83
N LEU A 277 -3.60 19.01 -21.46
CA LEU A 277 -3.20 18.58 -22.80
C LEU A 277 -4.04 19.21 -23.89
N THR A 278 -5.35 19.09 -23.76
CA THR A 278 -6.31 19.52 -24.77
C THR A 278 -6.73 20.98 -24.58
N GLY A 279 -6.50 21.55 -23.40
CA GLY A 279 -6.99 22.88 -23.04
C GLY A 279 -8.50 22.92 -22.78
N ARG A 280 -9.21 21.78 -22.86
CA ARG A 280 -10.66 21.72 -22.72
C ARG A 280 -11.05 21.97 -21.27
N ILE A 281 -11.86 22.99 -21.05
CA ILE A 281 -12.45 23.30 -19.75
C ILE A 281 -13.42 22.17 -19.37
N ARG A 282 -13.22 21.60 -18.19
CA ARG A 282 -14.12 20.60 -17.59
C ARG A 282 -15.26 21.29 -16.85
N GLN A 283 -14.93 22.29 -16.04
CA GLN A 283 -15.91 22.98 -15.19
C GLN A 283 -15.34 24.29 -14.63
N LYS A 284 -16.23 25.23 -14.35
CA LYS A 284 -15.93 26.42 -13.54
C LYS A 284 -16.19 26.11 -12.06
N ILE A 285 -15.33 26.58 -11.18
CA ILE A 285 -15.43 26.36 -9.73
C ILE A 285 -15.33 27.69 -8.98
N PRO A 286 -16.02 27.85 -7.84
CA PRO A 286 -15.98 29.10 -7.08
C PRO A 286 -14.71 29.25 -6.23
N ARG A 287 -14.08 28.12 -5.87
CA ARG A 287 -12.92 28.05 -4.99
C ARG A 287 -12.05 26.87 -5.37
N PHE A 288 -10.74 27.03 -5.28
CA PHE A 288 -9.77 25.95 -5.40
C PHE A 288 -8.63 26.14 -4.40
N THR A 289 -8.04 25.05 -3.94
CA THR A 289 -6.89 25.08 -3.03
C THR A 289 -5.71 24.45 -3.74
N VAL A 290 -4.62 25.21 -3.91
CA VAL A 290 -3.35 24.69 -4.45
C VAL A 290 -2.46 24.31 -3.27
N TYR A 291 -1.94 23.09 -3.26
CA TYR A 291 -1.02 22.60 -2.24
C TYR A 291 0.45 22.75 -2.66
N PRO A 292 1.40 22.85 -1.71
CA PRO A 292 2.83 22.92 -2.04
C PRO A 292 3.30 21.71 -2.85
N SER A 293 4.23 21.94 -3.79
CA SER A 293 4.72 20.88 -4.69
C SER A 293 5.67 19.87 -4.03
N SER A 294 5.99 20.07 -2.75
CA SER A 294 6.89 19.22 -1.98
C SER A 294 6.48 19.17 -0.50
N HIS A 295 6.78 18.07 0.18
CA HIS A 295 6.61 17.96 1.64
C HIS A 295 7.68 18.74 2.43
N TYR A 296 8.73 19.25 1.79
CA TYR A 296 9.85 19.92 2.46
C TYR A 296 9.85 21.45 2.32
N VAL A 297 8.73 22.03 1.87
CA VAL A 297 8.60 23.47 1.70
C VAL A 297 8.72 24.17 3.06
N THR A 298 9.67 25.10 3.16
CA THR A 298 9.99 25.84 4.38
C THR A 298 9.83 27.35 4.14
N PRO A 299 9.12 28.09 5.01
CA PRO A 299 9.00 29.54 4.92
C PRO A 299 10.36 30.26 4.97
N ARG A 300 10.48 31.40 4.26
CA ARG A 300 11.77 32.12 4.10
C ARG A 300 12.38 32.59 5.42
N ASP A 301 11.55 33.04 6.36
CA ASP A 301 11.96 33.43 7.71
C ASP A 301 12.61 32.27 8.48
N GLN A 302 12.09 31.06 8.33
CA GLN A 302 12.67 29.86 8.94
C GLN A 302 14.00 29.48 8.29
N VAL A 303 14.13 29.63 6.98
CA VAL A 303 15.40 29.38 6.26
C VAL A 303 16.49 30.34 6.74
N VAL A 304 16.20 31.64 6.84
CA VAL A 304 17.17 32.65 7.31
C VAL A 304 17.61 32.36 8.75
N ARG A 305 16.67 31.99 9.63
CA ARG A 305 16.99 31.55 10.99
C ARG A 305 17.89 30.31 11.00
N ALA A 306 17.56 29.32 10.17
CA ALA A 306 18.31 28.07 10.08
C ALA A 306 19.76 28.29 9.61
N VAL A 307 19.99 29.21 8.68
CA VAL A 307 21.34 29.59 8.22
C VAL A 307 22.22 30.04 9.39
N GLU A 308 21.71 30.87 10.30
CA GLU A 308 22.47 31.34 11.46
C GLU A 308 22.74 30.23 12.49
N THR A 309 21.78 29.34 12.73
CA THR A 309 21.99 28.20 13.65
C THR A 309 22.96 27.16 13.07
N ILE A 310 22.95 26.95 11.75
CA ILE A 310 23.91 26.08 11.05
C ILE A 310 25.33 26.66 11.14
N LYS A 311 25.51 27.97 10.92
CA LYS A 311 26.82 28.65 11.11
C LYS A 311 27.37 28.44 12.51
N THR A 312 26.50 28.56 13.52
CA THR A 312 26.87 28.37 14.93
C THR A 312 27.32 26.93 15.20
N GLU A 313 26.56 25.93 14.73
CA GLU A 313 26.94 24.52 14.87
C GLU A 313 28.24 24.18 14.11
N LEU A 314 28.41 24.72 12.90
CA LEU A 314 29.63 24.54 12.11
C LEU A 314 30.86 25.07 12.85
N ALA A 315 30.80 26.29 13.39
CA ALA A 315 31.92 26.87 14.13
C ALA A 315 32.31 26.04 15.35
N ALA A 316 31.32 25.54 16.11
CA ALA A 316 31.55 24.68 17.26
C ALA A 316 32.19 23.34 16.83
N ARG A 317 31.66 22.70 15.78
CA ARG A 317 32.15 21.41 15.29
C ARG A 317 33.56 21.50 14.69
N LEU A 318 33.89 22.59 14.00
CA LEU A 318 35.24 22.81 13.46
C LEU A 318 36.26 22.96 14.59
N LYS A 319 35.93 23.70 15.66
CA LYS A 319 36.79 23.83 16.84
C LYS A 319 37.08 22.48 17.49
N GLU A 320 36.07 21.61 17.60
CA GLU A 320 36.21 20.25 18.11
C GLU A 320 37.13 19.40 17.22
N LEU A 321 36.88 19.35 15.91
CA LEU A 321 37.67 18.55 14.97
C LEU A 321 39.14 18.99 14.93
N VAL A 322 39.40 20.30 14.89
CA VAL A 322 40.76 20.85 14.94
C VAL A 322 41.43 20.53 16.28
N GLY A 323 40.71 20.64 17.39
CA GLY A 323 41.20 20.27 18.72
C GLY A 323 41.57 18.78 18.86
N MET A 324 40.91 17.91 18.07
CA MET A 324 41.22 16.48 17.98
C MET A 324 42.33 16.13 16.97
N GLY A 325 42.89 17.12 16.25
CA GLY A 325 43.86 16.89 15.17
C GLY A 325 43.24 16.35 13.87
N LYS A 326 41.92 16.34 13.74
CA LYS A 326 41.17 15.89 12.55
C LYS A 326 41.06 17.00 11.50
N LEU A 327 42.19 17.42 10.96
CA LEU A 327 42.29 18.59 10.07
C LEU A 327 41.61 18.36 8.71
N VAL A 328 41.69 17.14 8.16
CA VAL A 328 41.07 16.81 6.86
C VAL A 328 39.55 16.81 6.96
N GLU A 329 39.01 16.23 8.03
CA GLU A 329 37.58 16.23 8.33
C GLU A 329 37.05 17.64 8.56
N ALA A 330 37.81 18.49 9.28
CA ALA A 330 37.45 19.89 9.50
C ALA A 330 37.37 20.66 8.17
N GLN A 331 38.41 20.57 7.34
CA GLN A 331 38.44 21.23 6.03
C GLN A 331 37.29 20.77 5.12
N ARG A 332 37.05 19.46 5.07
CA ARG A 332 35.95 18.85 4.29
C ARG A 332 34.58 19.37 4.74
N LEU A 333 34.34 19.37 6.05
CA LEU A 333 33.07 19.82 6.63
C LEU A 333 32.84 21.31 6.35
N GLU A 334 33.87 22.11 6.51
CA GLU A 334 33.82 23.56 6.29
C GLU A 334 33.47 23.89 4.84
N GLN A 335 34.21 23.34 3.87
CA GLN A 335 33.99 23.59 2.46
C GLN A 335 32.56 23.25 2.03
N ARG A 336 32.10 22.04 2.39
CA ARG A 336 30.76 21.58 2.01
C ARG A 336 29.66 22.40 2.67
N THR A 337 29.77 22.65 3.98
CA THR A 337 28.72 23.37 4.72
C THR A 337 28.64 24.83 4.30
N ARG A 338 29.76 25.51 4.02
CA ARG A 338 29.74 26.90 3.53
C ARG A 338 29.08 27.01 2.16
N PHE A 339 29.36 26.08 1.25
CA PHE A 339 28.68 26.02 -0.05
C PHE A 339 27.16 25.83 0.12
N ASP A 340 26.74 24.91 0.99
CA ASP A 340 25.32 24.69 1.27
C ASP A 340 24.65 25.93 1.90
N LEU A 341 25.36 26.67 2.77
CA LEU A 341 24.89 27.92 3.38
C LEU A 341 24.72 29.06 2.37
N GLU A 342 25.62 29.20 1.40
CA GLU A 342 25.51 30.17 0.30
C GLU A 342 24.26 29.87 -0.54
N MET A 343 24.07 28.61 -0.93
CA MET A 343 22.89 28.17 -1.68
C MET A 343 21.58 28.41 -0.90
N LEU A 344 21.54 28.11 0.40
CA LEU A 344 20.38 28.38 1.24
C LEU A 344 20.07 29.88 1.37
N SER A 345 21.09 30.75 1.40
CA SER A 345 20.91 32.19 1.57
C SER A 345 20.40 32.87 0.29
N GLU A 346 20.95 32.47 -0.87
CA GLU A 346 20.62 33.06 -2.17
C GLU A 346 19.35 32.47 -2.78
N VAL A 347 19.24 31.13 -2.77
CA VAL A 347 18.18 30.39 -3.49
C VAL A 347 17.08 29.91 -2.54
N GLY A 348 17.36 29.80 -1.24
CA GLY A 348 16.44 29.20 -0.27
C GLY A 348 16.45 27.67 -0.28
N HIS A 349 17.35 27.04 -1.05
CA HIS A 349 17.45 25.59 -1.20
C HIS A 349 18.88 25.15 -1.54
N CYS A 350 19.27 23.93 -1.16
CA CYS A 350 20.55 23.31 -1.52
C CYS A 350 20.41 21.79 -1.75
N LYS A 351 21.37 21.17 -2.47
CA LYS A 351 21.36 19.72 -2.69
C LYS A 351 21.62 19.01 -1.36
N GLY A 352 20.71 18.13 -0.95
CA GLY A 352 20.83 17.46 0.34
C GLY A 352 20.30 18.29 1.51
N ILE A 353 19.40 19.25 1.24
CA ILE A 353 18.75 20.10 2.25
C ILE A 353 18.16 19.31 3.43
N GLU A 354 17.75 18.06 3.21
CA GLU A 354 17.22 17.20 4.24
C GLU A 354 18.19 17.00 5.42
N ASN A 355 19.50 17.14 5.21
CA ASN A 355 20.49 17.05 6.29
C ASN A 355 20.45 18.23 7.27
N TYR A 356 19.73 19.31 6.92
CA TYR A 356 19.53 20.50 7.74
C TYR A 356 18.11 20.57 8.34
N THR A 357 17.31 19.52 8.21
CA THR A 357 15.88 19.51 8.60
C THR A 357 15.64 20.00 10.03
N ARG A 358 16.49 19.62 11.01
CA ARG A 358 16.38 20.11 12.39
C ARG A 358 16.49 21.63 12.49
N HIS A 359 17.48 22.22 11.80
CA HIS A 359 17.67 23.67 11.80
C HIS A 359 16.51 24.39 11.12
N LEU A 360 16.02 23.82 10.02
CA LEU A 360 14.88 24.36 9.27
C LEU A 360 13.60 24.37 10.12
N SER A 361 13.29 23.26 10.78
CA SER A 361 12.13 23.16 11.67
C SER A 361 12.30 23.96 12.97
N GLY A 362 13.53 24.12 13.46
CA GLY A 362 13.81 24.71 14.76
C GLY A 362 13.56 23.74 15.93
N ALA A 363 13.53 22.43 15.66
CA ALA A 363 13.42 21.41 16.69
C ALA A 363 14.68 21.34 17.56
N ALA A 364 14.56 20.86 18.79
CA ALA A 364 15.73 20.65 19.64
C ALA A 364 16.56 19.44 19.16
N PRO A 365 17.87 19.39 19.45
CA PRO A 365 18.70 18.22 19.13
C PRO A 365 18.11 16.93 19.72
N GLY A 366 17.99 15.89 18.91
CA GLY A 366 17.42 14.61 19.31
C GLY A 366 15.89 14.51 19.24
N ASP A 367 15.16 15.61 19.07
CA ASP A 367 13.70 15.58 18.92
C ASP A 367 13.27 14.68 17.75
N PRO A 368 12.12 13.99 17.85
CA PRO A 368 11.60 13.20 16.74
C PRO A 368 11.20 14.11 15.58
N PRO A 369 11.54 13.75 14.33
CA PRO A 369 11.06 14.49 13.17
C PRO A 369 9.55 14.30 12.99
N SER A 370 8.92 15.26 12.32
CA SER A 370 7.53 15.11 11.87
C SER A 370 7.46 14.09 10.73
N THR A 371 6.42 13.28 10.74
CA THR A 371 6.20 12.16 9.83
C THR A 371 4.74 12.15 9.36
N LEU A 372 4.36 11.21 8.49
CA LEU A 372 2.96 11.09 8.07
C LEU A 372 2.02 10.86 9.26
N THR A 373 2.49 10.16 10.29
CA THR A 373 1.68 9.88 11.50
C THR A 373 1.27 11.15 12.26
N ASP A 374 1.99 12.26 12.09
CA ASP A 374 1.66 13.54 12.70
C ASP A 374 0.60 14.31 11.89
N TYR A 375 0.36 13.95 10.63
CA TYR A 375 -0.75 14.46 9.81
C TYR A 375 -2.07 13.76 10.14
N LEU A 376 -2.02 12.53 10.66
CA LEU A 376 -3.22 11.72 10.91
C LEU A 376 -4.11 12.34 11.99
N PRO A 377 -5.44 12.34 11.78
CA PRO A 377 -6.41 12.68 12.82
C PRO A 377 -6.20 11.84 14.07
N LYS A 378 -6.53 12.43 15.23
CA LYS A 378 -6.17 11.83 16.51
C LYS A 378 -6.82 10.47 16.79
N ASP A 379 -7.95 10.24 16.14
CA ASP A 379 -8.84 9.11 16.22
C ASP A 379 -8.62 8.10 15.07
N SER A 380 -7.54 8.22 14.31
CA SER A 380 -7.24 7.28 13.23
C SER A 380 -6.90 5.88 13.75
N VAL A 381 -7.28 4.86 13.01
CA VAL A 381 -6.98 3.45 13.32
C VAL A 381 -5.78 2.99 12.49
N MET A 382 -4.84 2.30 13.13
CA MET A 382 -3.66 1.76 12.46
C MET A 382 -3.78 0.25 12.29
N PHE A 383 -3.54 -0.26 11.09
CA PHE A 383 -3.36 -1.68 10.83
C PHE A 383 -1.90 -1.96 10.50
N LEU A 384 -1.32 -2.98 11.11
CA LEU A 384 0.04 -3.43 10.83
C LEU A 384 -0.03 -4.80 10.18
N ASP A 385 -0.05 -4.84 8.85
CA ASP A 385 -0.13 -6.09 8.09
C ASP A 385 1.20 -6.83 8.08
N GLU A 386 1.14 -8.14 8.31
CA GLU A 386 2.30 -8.97 8.62
C GLU A 386 3.16 -8.37 9.75
N SER A 387 2.50 -8.02 10.85
CA SER A 387 3.07 -7.31 12.02
C SER A 387 4.40 -7.92 12.53
N HIS A 388 4.50 -9.24 12.51
CA HIS A 388 5.66 -10.01 12.94
C HIS A 388 6.95 -9.67 12.16
N VAL A 389 6.83 -9.09 10.96
CA VAL A 389 7.94 -8.48 10.19
C VAL A 389 8.04 -6.99 10.47
N LEU A 390 6.92 -6.27 10.40
CA LEU A 390 6.88 -4.81 10.47
C LEU A 390 7.49 -4.26 11.77
N ILE A 391 7.18 -4.86 12.93
CA ILE A 391 7.67 -4.37 14.22
C ILE A 391 9.20 -4.35 14.26
N GLY A 392 9.85 -5.45 13.84
CA GLY A 392 11.30 -5.52 13.74
C GLY A 392 11.86 -4.56 12.67
N GLN A 393 11.14 -4.40 11.56
CA GLN A 393 11.53 -3.48 10.48
C GLN A 393 11.54 -2.02 10.95
N PHE A 394 10.52 -1.57 11.68
CA PHE A 394 10.46 -0.20 12.23
C PHE A 394 11.66 0.10 13.13
N GLY A 395 12.01 -0.82 14.03
CA GLY A 395 13.21 -0.68 14.86
C GLY A 395 14.52 -0.65 14.06
N ALA A 396 14.60 -1.41 12.96
CA ALA A 396 15.79 -1.45 12.12
C ALA A 396 16.04 -0.17 11.32
N MET A 397 14.97 0.55 10.91
CA MET A 397 15.09 1.75 10.07
C MET A 397 15.97 2.83 10.71
N TYR A 398 15.74 3.14 11.99
CA TYR A 398 16.55 4.12 12.72
C TYR A 398 18.00 3.66 12.91
N ASN A 399 18.20 2.41 13.31
CA ASN A 399 19.54 1.90 13.61
C ASN A 399 20.43 1.87 12.36
N GLY A 400 19.89 1.46 11.21
CA GLY A 400 20.59 1.49 9.93
C GLY A 400 20.94 2.91 9.49
N ASP A 401 19.98 3.84 9.57
CA ASP A 401 20.21 5.25 9.19
C ASP A 401 21.26 5.92 10.10
N ARG A 402 21.15 5.71 11.42
CA ARG A 402 22.09 6.25 12.40
C ARG A 402 23.49 5.71 12.17
N SER A 403 23.67 4.41 11.97
CA SER A 403 24.98 3.80 11.73
C SER A 403 25.68 4.43 10.53
N ARG A 404 24.95 4.54 9.40
CA ARG A 404 25.46 5.16 8.17
C ARG A 404 25.84 6.63 8.37
N LYS A 405 24.99 7.41 9.05
CA LYS A 405 25.21 8.85 9.24
C LYS A 405 26.27 9.18 10.28
N THR A 406 26.41 8.36 11.32
CA THR A 406 27.49 8.53 12.31
C THR A 406 28.84 8.52 11.62
N THR A 407 29.07 7.59 10.69
CA THR A 407 30.31 7.55 9.90
C THR A 407 30.50 8.82 9.06
N LEU A 408 29.45 9.35 8.42
CA LEU A 408 29.55 10.63 7.69
C LEU A 408 29.94 11.80 8.61
N VAL A 409 29.40 11.85 9.83
CA VAL A 409 29.67 12.92 10.81
C VAL A 409 31.07 12.79 11.42
N GLU A 410 31.52 11.58 11.71
CA GLU A 410 32.84 11.29 12.27
C GLU A 410 33.98 11.65 11.33
N TYR A 411 33.74 11.53 10.02
CA TYR A 411 34.68 11.83 8.94
C TYR A 411 34.38 13.18 8.25
N GLY A 412 33.60 14.06 8.88
CA GLY A 412 33.45 15.46 8.43
C GLY A 412 32.71 15.65 7.09
N PHE A 413 31.90 14.70 6.65
CA PHE A 413 31.03 14.87 5.47
C PHE A 413 29.74 15.62 5.78
N ARG A 414 29.26 15.54 7.04
CA ARG A 414 28.02 16.18 7.51
C ARG A 414 28.17 16.68 8.95
N LEU A 415 27.36 17.67 9.31
CA LEU A 415 27.24 18.16 10.69
C LEU A 415 26.55 17.13 11.59
N PRO A 416 26.75 17.18 12.92
CA PRO A 416 26.03 16.32 13.87
C PRO A 416 24.50 16.39 13.73
N SER A 417 23.95 17.56 13.40
CA SER A 417 22.52 17.76 13.09
C SER A 417 21.96 16.87 11.99
N ALA A 418 22.79 16.35 11.09
CA ALA A 418 22.32 15.43 10.05
C ALA A 418 21.77 14.12 10.61
N LEU A 419 22.18 13.74 11.83
CA LEU A 419 21.64 12.58 12.58
C LEU A 419 20.19 12.80 13.03
N ASP A 420 19.75 14.06 13.15
CA ASP A 420 18.38 14.41 13.55
C ASP A 420 17.40 14.37 12.35
N ASN A 421 17.92 14.33 11.12
CA ASN A 421 17.13 13.92 9.95
C ASN A 421 17.10 12.39 9.93
N ARG A 422 16.06 11.75 10.45
CA ARG A 422 16.04 10.29 10.63
C ARG A 422 14.61 9.76 10.53
N PRO A 423 14.41 8.45 10.40
CA PRO A 423 13.12 7.88 10.75
C PRO A 423 12.89 7.95 12.27
N LEU A 424 11.64 7.76 12.69
CA LEU A 424 11.30 7.59 14.10
C LEU A 424 12.03 6.38 14.68
N LYS A 425 12.44 6.51 15.95
CA LYS A 425 12.77 5.33 16.76
C LYS A 425 11.48 4.55 17.03
N PHE A 426 11.62 3.26 17.35
CA PHE A 426 10.43 2.44 17.62
C PHE A 426 9.61 2.99 18.79
N GLU A 427 10.26 3.44 19.86
CA GLU A 427 9.60 4.00 21.05
C GLU A 427 8.93 5.36 20.76
N GLU A 428 9.38 6.08 19.72
CA GLU A 428 8.75 7.32 19.25
C GLU A 428 7.55 7.04 18.35
N PHE A 429 7.58 5.94 17.59
CA PHE A 429 6.47 5.47 16.78
C PHE A 429 5.36 4.83 17.63
N GLU A 430 5.73 4.04 18.64
CA GLU A 430 4.79 3.41 19.58
C GLU A 430 3.87 4.44 20.26
N LYS A 431 4.41 5.61 20.63
CA LYS A 431 3.61 6.74 21.16
C LYS A 431 2.57 7.30 20.18
N ARG A 432 2.72 7.04 18.88
CA ARG A 432 1.79 7.42 17.82
C ARG A 432 0.83 6.30 17.45
N MET A 433 1.10 5.06 17.88
CA MET A 433 0.19 3.92 17.74
C MET A 433 -0.94 3.99 18.78
N ARG A 434 -1.88 4.91 18.59
CA ARG A 434 -2.94 5.18 19.58
C ARG A 434 -4.00 4.08 19.65
N GLN A 435 -4.42 3.59 18.49
CA GLN A 435 -5.26 2.39 18.36
C GLN A 435 -4.73 1.60 17.17
N ALA A 436 -4.12 0.45 17.46
CA ALA A 436 -3.48 -0.38 16.45
C ALA A 436 -3.99 -1.82 16.49
N ILE A 437 -4.25 -2.36 15.29
CA ILE A 437 -4.62 -3.75 15.06
C ILE A 437 -3.45 -4.43 14.34
N PHE A 438 -2.77 -5.33 15.04
CA PHE A 438 -1.75 -6.18 14.46
C PHE A 438 -2.40 -7.28 13.65
N VAL A 439 -1.99 -7.45 12.40
CA VAL A 439 -2.60 -8.43 11.49
C VAL A 439 -1.52 -9.43 11.11
N SER A 440 -1.66 -10.67 11.58
CA SER A 440 -0.69 -11.73 11.25
C SER A 440 -1.23 -13.13 11.48
N ALA A 441 -0.74 -14.11 10.71
CA ALA A 441 -0.95 -15.53 10.99
C ALA A 441 -0.02 -16.07 12.09
N THR A 442 1.05 -15.33 12.40
CA THR A 442 2.14 -15.72 13.31
C THR A 442 2.67 -14.51 14.10
N PRO A 443 1.84 -13.88 14.97
CA PRO A 443 2.25 -12.72 15.76
C PRO A 443 3.53 -13.00 16.55
N ALA A 444 4.45 -12.03 16.59
CA ALA A 444 5.69 -12.16 17.32
C ALA A 444 5.54 -11.73 18.80
N ALA A 445 6.66 -11.68 19.52
CA ALA A 445 6.68 -11.45 20.96
C ALA A 445 6.06 -10.10 21.36
N TYR A 446 6.26 -9.05 20.55
CA TYR A 446 5.74 -7.72 20.88
C TYR A 446 4.21 -7.73 20.88
N GLU A 447 3.60 -8.26 19.82
CA GLU A 447 2.15 -8.34 19.68
C GLU A 447 1.53 -9.23 20.76
N GLN A 448 2.17 -10.37 21.07
CA GLN A 448 1.72 -11.28 22.13
C GLN A 448 1.76 -10.65 23.52
N GLN A 449 2.72 -9.78 23.79
CA GLN A 449 2.90 -9.13 25.10
C GLN A 449 2.02 -7.89 25.27
N HIS A 450 1.66 -7.20 24.19
CA HIS A 450 1.02 -5.89 24.25
C HIS A 450 -0.46 -5.91 23.85
N ALA A 451 -0.94 -6.93 23.13
CA ALA A 451 -2.34 -6.99 22.73
C ALA A 451 -3.27 -7.24 23.93
N GLY A 452 -4.23 -6.35 24.15
CA GLY A 452 -5.31 -6.55 25.14
C GLY A 452 -6.32 -7.60 24.69
N GLN A 453 -6.49 -7.75 23.36
CA GLN A 453 -7.35 -8.75 22.76
C GLN A 453 -6.69 -9.46 21.57
N VAL A 454 -6.85 -10.79 21.51
CA VAL A 454 -6.52 -11.61 20.34
C VAL A 454 -7.82 -12.13 19.71
N VAL A 455 -8.04 -11.76 18.46
CA VAL A 455 -9.20 -12.15 17.66
C VAL A 455 -8.75 -13.16 16.61
N GLU A 456 -9.24 -14.41 16.72
CA GLU A 456 -8.88 -15.47 15.78
C GLU A 456 -9.77 -15.46 14.52
N GLN A 457 -9.15 -15.57 13.35
CA GLN A 457 -9.83 -15.78 12.06
C GLN A 457 -9.16 -16.95 11.32
N LEU A 458 -9.58 -18.17 11.67
CA LEU A 458 -8.98 -19.42 11.22
C LEU A 458 -9.77 -20.08 10.07
N VAL A 459 -11.10 -19.94 10.07
CA VAL A 459 -11.98 -20.51 9.04
C VAL A 459 -11.95 -19.64 7.79
N ARG A 460 -11.64 -20.26 6.64
CA ARG A 460 -11.64 -19.59 5.32
C ARG A 460 -13.04 -19.55 4.73
N PRO A 461 -13.44 -18.47 4.02
CA PRO A 461 -14.74 -18.38 3.35
C PRO A 461 -15.03 -19.55 2.39
N THR A 462 -14.01 -20.08 1.73
CA THR A 462 -14.15 -21.18 0.75
C THR A 462 -14.18 -22.57 1.39
N GLY A 463 -14.07 -22.67 2.72
CA GLY A 463 -13.95 -23.95 3.43
C GLY A 463 -12.59 -24.64 3.29
N LEU A 464 -11.61 -24.03 2.61
CA LEU A 464 -10.25 -24.61 2.54
C LEU A 464 -9.62 -24.74 3.93
N VAL A 465 -8.94 -25.86 4.14
CA VAL A 465 -8.33 -26.23 5.43
C VAL A 465 -6.81 -26.12 5.37
N ASP A 466 -6.18 -25.97 6.52
CA ASP A 466 -4.72 -26.05 6.66
C ASP A 466 -4.23 -27.44 6.22
N PRO A 467 -3.07 -27.54 5.55
CA PRO A 467 -2.63 -28.76 4.88
C PRO A 467 -2.24 -29.85 5.88
N GLU A 468 -2.21 -31.09 5.40
CA GLU A 468 -1.66 -32.21 6.18
C GLU A 468 -0.15 -32.11 6.26
N VAL A 469 0.42 -32.34 7.44
CA VAL A 469 1.86 -32.25 7.68
C VAL A 469 2.44 -33.64 7.95
N GLU A 470 3.43 -34.04 7.16
CA GLU A 470 4.17 -35.30 7.34
C GLU A 470 5.65 -34.99 7.63
N VAL A 471 6.28 -35.77 8.51
CA VAL A 471 7.73 -35.73 8.76
C VAL A 471 8.37 -36.99 8.15
N ARG A 472 9.40 -36.81 7.32
CA ARG A 472 10.15 -37.90 6.68
C ARG A 472 11.66 -37.79 6.99
N PRO A 473 12.44 -38.89 6.95
CA PRO A 473 13.89 -38.85 7.19
C PRO A 473 14.63 -37.93 6.20
N ALA A 474 15.65 -37.21 6.67
CA ALA A 474 16.41 -36.28 5.82
C ALA A 474 17.42 -36.99 4.91
N MET A 475 17.86 -38.20 5.29
CA MET A 475 18.91 -38.95 4.59
C MET A 475 18.64 -39.17 3.09
N HIS A 476 17.38 -39.40 2.70
CA HIS A 476 16.97 -39.63 1.30
C HIS A 476 16.00 -38.55 0.78
N GLN A 477 16.06 -37.34 1.35
CA GLN A 477 15.09 -36.28 1.07
C GLN A 477 15.01 -35.87 -0.41
N VAL A 478 16.13 -35.92 -1.13
CA VAL A 478 16.20 -35.51 -2.55
C VAL A 478 15.51 -36.55 -3.45
N ASP A 479 15.73 -37.84 -3.20
CA ASP A 479 15.11 -38.92 -3.98
C ASP A 479 13.60 -38.99 -3.70
N ASP A 480 13.21 -38.84 -2.44
CA ASP A 480 11.81 -38.85 -2.02
C ASP A 480 11.04 -37.65 -2.60
N VAL A 481 11.60 -36.43 -2.52
CA VAL A 481 10.94 -35.25 -3.09
C VAL A 481 10.81 -35.33 -4.61
N LEU A 482 11.79 -35.93 -5.31
CA LEU A 482 11.72 -36.17 -6.75
C LEU A 482 10.52 -37.06 -7.13
N GLN A 483 10.23 -38.09 -6.33
CA GLN A 483 9.05 -38.92 -6.53
C GLN A 483 7.75 -38.15 -6.27
N GLU A 484 7.68 -37.39 -5.18
CA GLU A 484 6.51 -36.57 -4.85
C GLU A 484 6.22 -35.51 -5.92
N ILE A 485 7.27 -34.89 -6.48
CA ILE A 485 7.18 -33.96 -7.60
C ILE A 485 6.51 -34.62 -8.81
N ARG A 486 6.94 -35.83 -9.20
CA ARG A 486 6.35 -36.55 -10.34
C ARG A 486 4.86 -36.82 -10.12
N ILE A 487 4.47 -37.23 -8.92
CA ILE A 487 3.07 -37.45 -8.55
C ILE A 487 2.23 -36.16 -8.69
N ARG A 488 2.80 -35.00 -8.36
CA ARG A 488 2.11 -33.70 -8.49
C ARG A 488 2.06 -33.22 -9.95
N ALA A 489 3.14 -33.40 -10.71
CA ALA A 489 3.17 -33.10 -12.13
C ALA A 489 2.11 -33.89 -12.92
N ASP A 490 1.93 -35.18 -12.61
CA ASP A 490 0.88 -36.03 -13.23
C ASP A 490 -0.55 -35.51 -12.96
N LYS A 491 -0.75 -34.77 -11.87
CA LYS A 491 -2.01 -34.13 -11.49
C LYS A 491 -2.12 -32.68 -11.96
N ASN A 492 -1.12 -32.16 -12.68
CA ASN A 492 -0.98 -30.75 -13.05
C ASN A 492 -1.02 -29.81 -11.83
N GLU A 493 -0.40 -30.24 -10.72
CA GLU A 493 -0.23 -29.44 -9.50
C GLU A 493 1.22 -28.98 -9.34
N ARG A 494 1.45 -27.90 -8.59
CA ARG A 494 2.78 -27.29 -8.40
C ARG A 494 3.39 -27.64 -7.03
N VAL A 495 4.72 -27.58 -6.99
CA VAL A 495 5.51 -27.86 -5.78
C VAL A 495 6.40 -26.68 -5.41
N LEU A 496 6.38 -26.32 -4.13
CA LEU A 496 7.36 -25.39 -3.55
C LEU A 496 8.35 -26.16 -2.69
N ILE A 497 9.63 -25.91 -2.86
CA ILE A 497 10.69 -26.50 -2.04
C ILE A 497 11.46 -25.39 -1.34
N THR A 498 11.67 -25.51 -0.03
CA THR A 498 12.52 -24.58 0.72
C THR A 498 13.81 -25.24 1.17
N THR A 499 14.95 -24.65 0.81
CA THR A 499 16.30 -25.03 1.25
C THR A 499 16.86 -24.01 2.25
N LEU A 500 18.09 -24.22 2.73
CA LEU A 500 18.74 -23.32 3.71
C LEU A 500 19.67 -22.29 3.07
N THR A 501 20.20 -22.55 1.87
CA THR A 501 21.22 -21.70 1.23
C THR A 501 20.97 -21.52 -0.26
N LYS A 502 21.46 -20.41 -0.82
CA LYS A 502 21.39 -20.12 -2.28
C LYS A 502 22.01 -21.23 -3.11
N ARG A 503 23.22 -21.62 -2.73
CA ARG A 503 23.95 -22.71 -3.36
C ARG A 503 23.17 -24.02 -3.37
N MET A 504 22.50 -24.38 -2.27
CA MET A 504 21.67 -25.59 -2.25
C MET A 504 20.42 -25.45 -3.14
N ALA A 505 19.80 -24.27 -3.21
CA ALA A 505 18.67 -24.05 -4.11
C ALA A 505 19.07 -24.19 -5.58
N GLU A 506 20.20 -23.61 -5.97
CA GLU A 506 20.80 -23.73 -7.31
C GLU A 506 21.15 -25.19 -7.62
N GLN A 507 21.94 -25.85 -6.75
CA GLN A 507 22.36 -27.24 -6.93
C GLN A 507 21.18 -28.23 -7.00
N LEU A 508 20.15 -28.04 -6.17
CA LEU A 508 18.94 -28.86 -6.22
C LEU A 508 18.18 -28.64 -7.52
N THR A 509 18.12 -27.39 -8.00
CA THR A 509 17.48 -27.07 -9.28
C THR A 509 18.19 -27.74 -10.44
N ASP A 510 19.53 -27.70 -10.48
CA ASP A 510 20.33 -28.37 -11.50
C ASP A 510 20.07 -29.89 -11.48
N TYR A 511 20.14 -30.51 -10.29
CA TYR A 511 19.88 -31.94 -10.13
C TYR A 511 18.47 -32.35 -10.58
N LEU A 512 17.44 -31.59 -10.18
CA LEU A 512 16.06 -31.87 -10.58
C LEU A 512 15.87 -31.71 -12.10
N SER A 513 16.50 -30.68 -12.70
CA SER A 513 16.48 -30.43 -14.14
C SER A 513 17.15 -31.58 -14.91
N ASP A 514 18.31 -32.05 -14.46
CA ASP A 514 19.02 -33.21 -15.05
C ASP A 514 18.19 -34.51 -14.98
N ASN A 515 17.29 -34.61 -14.00
CA ASN A 515 16.35 -35.72 -13.83
C ASN A 515 14.99 -35.49 -14.53
N GLY A 516 14.91 -34.50 -15.43
CA GLY A 516 13.76 -34.24 -16.30
C GLY A 516 12.62 -33.45 -15.66
N VAL A 517 12.83 -32.83 -14.49
CA VAL A 517 11.83 -31.97 -13.84
C VAL A 517 11.90 -30.57 -14.43
N LYS A 518 10.74 -29.97 -14.73
CA LYS A 518 10.67 -28.54 -15.07
C LYS A 518 10.75 -27.73 -13.77
N VAL A 519 11.90 -27.11 -13.51
CA VAL A 519 12.19 -26.44 -12.24
C VAL A 519 12.88 -25.08 -12.46
N ARG A 520 12.63 -24.15 -11.52
CA ARG A 520 13.35 -22.88 -11.38
C ARG A 520 13.67 -22.65 -9.90
N TYR A 521 14.67 -21.80 -9.61
CA TYR A 521 14.96 -21.36 -8.25
C TYR A 521 14.51 -19.91 -8.02
N LEU A 522 14.33 -19.54 -6.74
CA LEU A 522 14.08 -18.17 -6.32
C LEU A 522 14.90 -17.80 -5.06
N HIS A 523 15.79 -16.81 -5.20
CA HIS A 523 16.55 -16.23 -4.06
C HIS A 523 16.71 -14.71 -4.19
N SER A 524 17.46 -14.11 -3.26
CA SER A 524 17.54 -12.65 -3.08
C SER A 524 18.23 -11.87 -4.20
N ASP A 525 18.92 -12.54 -5.12
CA ASP A 525 19.75 -11.88 -6.14
C ASP A 525 19.01 -11.80 -7.48
N ILE A 526 17.87 -12.49 -7.58
CA ILE A 526 16.94 -12.37 -8.70
C ILE A 526 16.24 -11.01 -8.60
N ASP A 527 16.21 -10.30 -9.72
CA ASP A 527 15.56 -8.99 -9.81
C ASP A 527 14.06 -9.12 -9.52
N THR A 528 13.43 -8.02 -9.10
CA THR A 528 11.99 -8.02 -8.81
C THR A 528 11.17 -8.32 -10.07
N VAL A 529 11.63 -7.90 -11.26
CA VAL A 529 10.95 -8.19 -12.55
C VAL A 529 10.96 -9.69 -12.82
N GLU A 530 12.16 -10.27 -12.84
CA GLU A 530 12.39 -11.69 -13.13
C GLU A 530 11.67 -12.59 -12.12
N ARG A 531 11.61 -12.15 -10.86
CA ARG A 531 10.83 -12.84 -9.82
C ARG A 531 9.34 -12.93 -10.17
N VAL A 532 8.73 -11.84 -10.63
CA VAL A 532 7.30 -11.84 -11.01
C VAL A 532 7.07 -12.79 -12.19
N GLU A 533 7.96 -12.77 -13.18
CA GLU A 533 7.91 -13.68 -14.34
C GLU A 533 8.01 -15.15 -13.90
N ILE A 534 8.98 -15.50 -13.04
CA ILE A 534 9.13 -16.86 -12.50
C ILE A 534 7.85 -17.31 -11.79
N LEU A 535 7.26 -16.46 -10.96
CA LEU A 535 6.03 -16.81 -10.22
C LEU A 535 4.83 -16.98 -11.16
N ARG A 536 4.70 -16.14 -12.18
CA ARG A 536 3.67 -16.28 -13.21
C ARG A 536 3.84 -17.58 -13.99
N ASP A 537 5.05 -17.86 -14.44
CA ASP A 537 5.38 -19.05 -15.24
C ASP A 537 5.12 -20.35 -14.44
N LEU A 538 5.31 -20.33 -13.11
CA LEU A 538 4.88 -21.42 -12.24
C LEU A 538 3.35 -21.62 -12.27
N ARG A 539 2.58 -20.52 -12.21
CA ARG A 539 1.11 -20.56 -12.27
C ARG A 539 0.63 -21.09 -13.62
N LEU A 540 1.24 -20.64 -14.71
CA LEU A 540 0.95 -21.07 -16.08
C LEU A 540 1.31 -22.55 -16.33
N GLY A 541 2.18 -23.13 -15.50
CA GLY A 541 2.67 -24.49 -15.71
C GLY A 541 3.77 -24.59 -16.75
N THR A 542 4.45 -23.47 -17.05
CA THR A 542 5.70 -23.47 -17.80
C THR A 542 6.73 -24.36 -17.10
N PHE A 543 6.70 -24.37 -15.77
CA PHE A 543 7.42 -25.32 -14.92
C PHE A 543 6.59 -25.73 -13.70
N ASP A 544 6.97 -26.85 -13.07
CA ASP A 544 6.16 -27.50 -12.03
C ASP A 544 6.68 -27.24 -10.61
N VAL A 545 7.97 -26.91 -10.48
CA VAL A 545 8.67 -26.83 -9.19
C VAL A 545 9.41 -25.52 -9.02
N LEU A 546 9.22 -24.86 -7.88
CA LEU A 546 10.00 -23.69 -7.47
C LEU A 546 10.82 -23.99 -6.21
N VAL A 547 12.14 -23.85 -6.31
CA VAL A 547 13.08 -24.04 -5.20
C VAL A 547 13.50 -22.70 -4.64
N GLY A 548 13.17 -22.38 -3.40
CA GLY A 548 13.61 -21.14 -2.75
C GLY A 548 14.26 -21.34 -1.40
N ILE A 549 14.71 -20.24 -0.80
CA ILE A 549 15.24 -20.26 0.57
C ILE A 549 14.17 -19.73 1.52
N ASN A 550 13.69 -18.52 1.24
CA ASN A 550 12.73 -17.81 2.03
C ASN A 550 11.56 -17.35 1.14
N LEU A 551 10.73 -18.31 0.74
CA LEU A 551 9.50 -18.08 -0.02
C LEU A 551 8.39 -17.42 0.85
N LEU A 552 8.73 -17.00 2.08
CA LEU A 552 7.80 -16.44 3.05
C LEU A 552 7.50 -14.97 2.82
N ARG A 553 8.40 -14.21 2.18
CA ARG A 553 8.36 -12.74 2.18
C ARG A 553 7.28 -12.11 1.30
N GLU A 554 6.71 -12.85 0.37
CA GLU A 554 6.16 -12.25 -0.86
C GLU A 554 4.64 -12.31 -0.98
N GLY A 555 3.92 -12.80 0.05
CA GLY A 555 2.48 -12.94 -0.10
C GLY A 555 2.09 -13.88 -1.26
N LEU A 556 2.96 -14.85 -1.62
CA LEU A 556 2.71 -15.81 -2.70
C LEU A 556 1.34 -16.45 -2.54
N ASP A 557 0.45 -16.12 -3.47
CA ASP A 557 -0.91 -16.61 -3.60
C ASP A 557 -0.99 -17.47 -4.86
N ILE A 558 -0.69 -18.76 -4.70
CA ILE A 558 -0.60 -19.72 -5.81
C ILE A 558 -1.50 -20.91 -5.46
N PRO A 559 -2.80 -20.87 -5.82
CA PRO A 559 -3.74 -21.96 -5.58
C PRO A 559 -3.33 -23.28 -6.25
N GLU A 560 -2.49 -23.22 -7.28
CA GLU A 560 -1.98 -24.36 -8.03
C GLU A 560 -0.98 -25.21 -7.22
N VAL A 561 -0.42 -24.68 -6.12
CA VAL A 561 0.53 -25.40 -5.25
C VAL A 561 -0.21 -26.36 -4.32
N SER A 562 0.00 -27.67 -4.50
CA SER A 562 -0.55 -28.71 -3.61
C SER A 562 0.49 -29.30 -2.66
N LEU A 563 1.79 -29.08 -2.89
CA LEU A 563 2.86 -29.62 -2.05
C LEU A 563 3.89 -28.54 -1.67
N VAL A 564 4.20 -28.49 -0.39
CA VAL A 564 5.35 -27.75 0.14
C VAL A 564 6.33 -28.72 0.79
N ALA A 565 7.56 -28.76 0.29
CA ALA A 565 8.65 -29.57 0.83
C ALA A 565 9.67 -28.69 1.57
N ILE A 566 9.89 -28.98 2.85
CA ILE A 566 10.84 -28.26 3.69
C ILE A 566 12.04 -29.17 3.92
N LEU A 567 13.12 -28.95 3.16
CA LEU A 567 14.37 -29.69 3.33
C LEU A 567 15.09 -29.26 4.61
N ASP A 568 15.77 -30.19 5.26
CA ASP A 568 16.52 -29.95 6.49
C ASP A 568 15.71 -29.19 7.56
N ALA A 569 14.47 -29.66 7.80
CA ALA A 569 13.51 -29.01 8.69
C ALA A 569 13.97 -28.98 10.16
N ASP A 570 14.92 -29.86 10.54
CA ASP A 570 15.49 -29.94 11.88
C ASP A 570 16.66 -28.97 12.13
N LYS A 571 17.10 -28.21 11.13
CA LYS A 571 18.17 -27.21 11.28
C LYS A 571 17.62 -25.92 11.83
N GLU A 572 17.63 -25.80 13.15
CA GLU A 572 17.15 -24.60 13.83
C GLU A 572 17.86 -23.32 13.36
N GLY A 573 17.11 -22.23 13.37
CA GLY A 573 17.55 -20.93 12.87
C GLY A 573 16.36 -20.14 12.34
N PHE A 574 16.62 -18.96 11.76
CA PHE A 574 15.57 -18.08 11.27
C PHE A 574 14.62 -18.77 10.27
N LEU A 575 15.17 -19.55 9.33
CA LEU A 575 14.39 -20.22 8.27
C LEU A 575 13.57 -21.43 8.76
N ARG A 576 13.84 -21.94 9.96
CA ARG A 576 13.17 -23.12 10.56
C ARG A 576 12.60 -22.83 11.95
N SER A 577 12.41 -21.54 12.27
CA SER A 577 11.68 -21.14 13.47
C SER A 577 10.22 -21.56 13.37
N GLU A 578 9.55 -21.69 14.51
CA GLU A 578 8.10 -21.96 14.62
C GLU A 578 7.28 -21.12 13.62
N ARG A 579 7.54 -19.80 13.57
CA ARG A 579 6.85 -18.85 12.68
C ARG A 579 7.12 -19.15 11.21
N SER A 580 8.40 -19.33 10.85
CA SER A 580 8.80 -19.61 9.47
C SER A 580 8.22 -20.94 8.96
N LEU A 581 8.16 -21.96 9.81
CA LEU A 581 7.55 -23.24 9.47
C LEU A 581 6.04 -23.10 9.24
N ILE A 582 5.30 -22.47 10.16
CA ILE A 582 3.85 -22.23 10.00
C ILE A 582 3.54 -21.48 8.70
N GLN A 583 4.30 -20.44 8.39
CA GLN A 583 4.10 -19.67 7.16
C GLN A 583 4.43 -20.47 5.90
N THR A 584 5.48 -21.30 5.95
CA THR A 584 5.89 -22.14 4.81
C THR A 584 4.83 -23.19 4.55
N ILE A 585 4.37 -23.89 5.59
CA ILE A 585 3.26 -24.85 5.54
C ILE A 585 2.00 -24.18 4.97
N GLY A 586 1.69 -22.97 5.42
CA GLY A 586 0.53 -22.20 4.96
C GLY A 586 0.49 -21.90 3.45
N ARG A 587 1.59 -22.07 2.71
CA ARG A 587 1.60 -21.93 1.24
C ARG A 587 0.82 -23.03 0.53
N ALA A 588 0.68 -24.22 1.13
CA ALA A 588 -0.15 -25.30 0.59
C ALA A 588 -1.64 -25.18 0.99
N ALA A 589 -2.01 -24.22 1.86
CA ALA A 589 -3.37 -24.11 2.39
C ALA A 589 -4.40 -23.51 1.41
N ARG A 590 -3.98 -23.16 0.19
CA ARG A 590 -4.85 -22.61 -0.88
C ARG A 590 -5.32 -23.67 -1.87
N ASN A 591 -4.93 -24.93 -1.68
CA ASN A 591 -5.25 -26.05 -2.54
C ASN A 591 -6.01 -27.13 -1.76
N LEU A 592 -6.99 -27.76 -2.40
CA LEU A 592 -7.77 -28.87 -1.82
C LEU A 592 -6.90 -30.05 -1.39
N ASN A 593 -5.86 -30.35 -2.16
CA ASN A 593 -4.92 -31.44 -1.92
C ASN A 593 -3.65 -30.96 -1.19
N GLY A 594 -3.72 -29.80 -0.52
CA GLY A 594 -2.60 -29.17 0.16
C GLY A 594 -1.92 -30.10 1.18
N ARG A 595 -0.61 -30.29 1.00
CA ARG A 595 0.25 -31.10 1.86
C ARG A 595 1.58 -30.41 2.13
N ALA A 596 2.15 -30.64 3.31
CA ALA A 596 3.50 -30.24 3.66
C ALA A 596 4.34 -31.45 4.10
N ILE A 597 5.55 -31.58 3.57
CA ILE A 597 6.54 -32.60 3.98
C ILE A 597 7.72 -31.89 4.63
N LEU A 598 8.04 -32.25 5.87
CA LEU A 598 9.20 -31.76 6.62
C LEU A 598 10.24 -32.87 6.64
N TYR A 599 11.35 -32.69 5.93
CA TYR A 599 12.45 -33.64 5.93
C TYR A 599 13.38 -33.36 7.12
N ALA A 600 13.42 -34.28 8.08
CA ALA A 600 14.12 -34.11 9.34
C ALA A 600 14.45 -35.46 9.96
N ASP A 601 15.60 -35.55 10.62
CA ASP A 601 15.97 -36.75 11.40
C ASP A 601 15.52 -36.62 12.86
N ASN A 602 15.33 -35.39 13.35
CA ASN A 602 14.85 -35.09 14.70
C ASN A 602 13.69 -34.08 14.69
N ILE A 603 12.71 -34.27 15.57
CA ILE A 603 11.63 -33.27 15.76
C ILE A 603 12.08 -32.20 16.75
N THR A 604 12.42 -31.02 16.24
CA THR A 604 12.77 -29.84 17.06
C THR A 604 11.55 -29.25 17.77
N GLU A 605 11.77 -28.37 18.74
CA GLU A 605 10.67 -27.66 19.41
C GLU A 605 9.89 -26.76 18.45
N SER A 606 10.60 -26.09 17.52
CA SER A 606 9.98 -25.28 16.47
C SER A 606 9.06 -26.11 15.58
N MET A 607 9.48 -27.32 15.18
CA MET A 607 8.65 -28.24 14.40
C MET A 607 7.42 -28.71 15.18
N ARG A 608 7.61 -29.13 16.43
CA ARG A 608 6.52 -29.60 17.30
C ARG A 608 5.42 -28.55 17.43
N LYS A 609 5.79 -27.30 17.71
CA LYS A 609 4.83 -26.20 17.82
C LYS A 609 4.14 -25.88 16.50
N ALA A 610 4.90 -25.80 15.40
CA ALA A 610 4.33 -25.51 14.07
C ALA A 610 3.32 -26.59 13.62
N MET A 611 3.67 -27.86 13.80
CA MET A 611 2.79 -29.00 13.51
C MET A 611 1.54 -28.96 14.40
N GLY A 612 1.71 -28.76 15.71
CA GLY A 612 0.59 -28.70 16.65
C GLY A 612 -0.38 -27.57 16.33
N GLU A 613 0.13 -26.39 15.97
CA GLU A 613 -0.70 -25.25 15.57
C GLU A 613 -1.42 -25.49 14.24
N THR A 614 -0.76 -26.12 13.27
CA THR A 614 -1.38 -26.47 11.98
C THR A 614 -2.52 -27.48 12.17
N GLU A 615 -2.30 -28.51 12.99
CA GLU A 615 -3.31 -29.54 13.28
C GLU A 615 -4.50 -28.94 14.06
N ARG A 616 -4.24 -28.08 15.05
CA ARG A 616 -5.27 -27.33 15.78
C ARG A 616 -6.18 -26.54 14.83
N ARG A 617 -5.57 -25.81 13.89
CA ARG A 617 -6.30 -25.02 12.88
C ARG A 617 -7.12 -25.92 11.97
N ARG A 618 -6.51 -26.97 11.41
CA ARG A 618 -7.15 -27.94 10.53
C ARG A 618 -8.37 -28.58 11.20
N ALA A 619 -8.22 -29.07 12.43
CA ALA A 619 -9.32 -29.69 13.19
C ALA A 619 -10.51 -28.74 13.38
N ARG A 620 -10.26 -27.47 13.74
CA ARG A 620 -11.33 -26.46 13.87
C ARG A 620 -12.02 -26.17 12.55
N GLN A 621 -11.26 -26.03 11.46
CA GLN A 621 -11.80 -25.74 10.13
C GLN A 621 -12.66 -26.91 9.61
N VAL A 622 -12.20 -28.15 9.77
CA VAL A 622 -12.96 -29.36 9.41
C VAL A 622 -14.26 -29.45 10.22
N ALA A 623 -14.19 -29.22 11.54
CA ALA A 623 -15.37 -29.23 12.39
C ALA A 623 -16.40 -28.15 11.98
N HIS A 624 -15.93 -26.95 11.64
CA HIS A 624 -16.80 -25.88 11.14
C HIS A 624 -17.45 -26.27 9.81
N ASN A 625 -16.67 -26.79 8.85
CA ASN A 625 -17.18 -27.21 7.55
C ASN A 625 -18.27 -28.28 7.70
N LEU A 626 -18.05 -29.28 8.56
CA LEU A 626 -19.04 -30.33 8.85
C LEU A 626 -20.31 -29.75 9.50
N ALA A 627 -20.16 -28.84 10.46
CA ALA A 627 -21.29 -28.22 11.14
C ALA A 627 -22.14 -27.32 10.23
N GLN A 628 -21.52 -26.69 9.24
CA GLN A 628 -22.17 -25.75 8.31
C GLN A 628 -22.50 -26.38 6.94
N GLY A 629 -22.19 -27.67 6.72
CA GLY A 629 -22.39 -28.34 5.43
C GLY A 629 -21.55 -27.76 4.28
N ILE A 630 -20.38 -27.18 4.58
CA ILE A 630 -19.51 -26.55 3.59
C ILE A 630 -18.62 -27.60 2.94
N THR A 631 -18.67 -27.69 1.61
CA THR A 631 -17.69 -28.45 0.83
C THR A 631 -16.54 -27.53 0.44
N PRO A 632 -15.28 -27.82 0.82
CA PRO A 632 -14.13 -26.99 0.46
C PRO A 632 -14.01 -26.81 -1.06
N ARG A 633 -13.65 -25.61 -1.50
CA ARG A 633 -13.39 -25.31 -2.92
C ARG A 633 -12.08 -24.54 -3.08
N SER A 634 -11.25 -24.94 -4.04
CA SER A 634 -10.10 -24.14 -4.47
C SER A 634 -10.58 -22.84 -5.11
N ILE A 635 -9.85 -21.75 -4.86
CA ILE A 635 -10.08 -20.47 -5.53
C ILE A 635 -9.50 -20.58 -6.94
N VAL A 636 -10.33 -20.44 -7.98
CA VAL A 636 -9.86 -20.28 -9.35
C VAL A 636 -9.60 -18.80 -9.58
N LYS A 637 -8.35 -18.38 -9.36
CA LYS A 637 -7.91 -17.01 -9.68
C LYS A 637 -7.37 -17.02 -11.11
N GLN A 638 -7.95 -16.26 -12.02
CA GLN A 638 -7.46 -16.20 -13.40
C GLN A 638 -5.96 -15.86 -13.41
N VAL A 639 -5.17 -16.71 -14.08
CA VAL A 639 -3.80 -16.37 -14.48
C VAL A 639 -3.98 -15.48 -15.70
N ARG A 640 -3.58 -14.21 -15.62
CA ARG A 640 -3.72 -13.30 -16.76
C ARG A 640 -2.57 -13.61 -17.72
N ASP A 641 -2.90 -14.16 -18.89
CA ASP A 641 -1.93 -14.52 -19.91
C ASP A 641 -1.34 -13.27 -20.56
N LEU A 642 -0.02 -13.19 -20.53
CA LEU A 642 0.75 -12.09 -21.08
C LEU A 642 1.64 -12.66 -22.19
N ILE A 643 1.17 -12.51 -23.43
CA ILE A 643 1.87 -12.80 -24.69
C ILE A 643 1.88 -14.30 -25.08
N ASP A 644 0.97 -14.68 -25.98
CA ASP A 644 1.42 -15.12 -27.31
C ASP A 644 0.34 -14.94 -28.38
N GLY A 645 0.77 -14.34 -29.48
CA GLY A 645 -0.04 -14.21 -30.69
C GLY A 645 0.18 -15.42 -31.59
N VAL A 646 -0.89 -15.76 -32.30
CA VAL A 646 -0.98 -16.64 -33.48
C VAL A 646 -1.16 -18.15 -33.19
N TYR A 647 -2.42 -18.61 -33.15
CA TYR A 647 -3.11 -19.31 -34.27
C TYR A 647 -4.46 -19.90 -33.81
N SER A 648 -5.57 -19.42 -34.37
CA SER A 648 -6.63 -20.25 -34.98
C SER A 648 -7.82 -19.37 -35.38
N GLU A 649 -8.15 -19.36 -36.67
CA GLU A 649 -9.34 -18.71 -37.23
C GLU A 649 -10.63 -19.40 -36.80
N LYS A 650 -11.56 -18.66 -36.16
CA LYS A 650 -12.97 -18.44 -36.56
C LYS A 650 -13.84 -17.96 -35.39
N ALA A 651 -14.58 -16.86 -35.67
CA ALA A 651 -15.61 -16.18 -34.87
C ALA A 651 -15.07 -15.31 -33.72
N GLY A 652 -15.31 -14.00 -33.62
CA GLY A 652 -16.11 -13.04 -34.38
C GLY A 652 -15.77 -11.62 -33.88
N ARG A 653 -15.98 -10.60 -34.73
CA ARG A 653 -15.43 -9.22 -34.64
C ARG A 653 -15.89 -8.36 -33.43
N GLU A 654 -16.57 -8.91 -32.44
CA GLU A 654 -16.84 -8.26 -31.15
C GLU A 654 -15.96 -8.80 -30.02
N ALA A 655 -15.48 -10.04 -30.13
CA ALA A 655 -14.50 -10.63 -29.21
C ALA A 655 -13.11 -10.00 -29.40
N GLU A 656 -12.70 -9.68 -30.63
CA GLU A 656 -11.38 -9.07 -30.92
C GLU A 656 -11.16 -7.69 -30.27
N ARG A 657 -12.20 -6.86 -30.09
CA ARG A 657 -12.06 -5.56 -29.40
C ARG A 657 -11.93 -5.72 -27.89
N LEU A 658 -12.69 -6.64 -27.30
CA LEU A 658 -12.62 -6.98 -25.88
C LEU A 658 -11.33 -7.74 -25.54
N GLU A 659 -10.85 -8.61 -26.44
CA GLU A 659 -9.55 -9.29 -26.35
C GLU A 659 -8.38 -8.33 -26.54
N GLN A 660 -8.46 -7.34 -27.44
CA GLN A 660 -7.41 -6.33 -27.57
C GLN A 660 -7.34 -5.41 -26.35
N ASP A 661 -8.47 -5.00 -25.79
CA ASP A 661 -8.53 -4.24 -24.53
C ASP A 661 -8.07 -5.10 -23.32
N ALA A 662 -8.36 -6.41 -23.31
CA ALA A 662 -7.90 -7.35 -22.29
C ALA A 662 -6.41 -7.74 -22.42
N MET A 663 -5.89 -7.90 -23.65
CA MET A 663 -4.48 -8.14 -23.94
C MET A 663 -3.62 -6.90 -23.62
N GLN A 664 -4.14 -5.69 -23.86
CA GLN A 664 -3.45 -4.48 -23.42
C GLN A 664 -3.48 -4.37 -21.89
N ARG A 665 -4.61 -4.64 -21.22
CA ARG A 665 -4.69 -4.75 -19.74
C ARG A 665 -3.68 -5.73 -19.17
N ALA A 666 -3.57 -6.91 -19.78
CA ALA A 666 -2.64 -7.95 -19.36
C ALA A 666 -1.19 -7.49 -19.48
N ARG A 667 -0.81 -6.79 -20.55
CA ARG A 667 0.58 -6.37 -20.80
C ARG A 667 1.23 -5.52 -19.72
N PHE A 668 0.44 -4.84 -18.89
CA PHE A 668 0.94 -3.80 -17.99
C PHE A 668 0.88 -4.15 -16.50
N GLU A 669 0.11 -5.17 -16.10
CA GLU A 669 0.05 -5.64 -14.70
C GLU A 669 1.27 -6.46 -14.27
N ASP A 670 1.98 -7.11 -15.21
CA ASP A 670 3.22 -7.86 -14.90
C ASP A 670 4.49 -7.07 -15.23
N MET A 671 4.38 -5.81 -15.69
CA MET A 671 5.56 -4.98 -15.90
C MET A 671 6.14 -4.59 -14.53
N SER A 672 7.46 -4.62 -14.40
CA SER A 672 8.09 -4.12 -13.18
C SER A 672 7.75 -2.65 -12.96
N GLU A 673 7.77 -2.18 -11.71
CA GLU A 673 7.59 -0.75 -11.39
C GLU A 673 8.48 0.15 -12.27
N LYS A 674 9.69 -0.32 -12.59
CA LYS A 674 10.67 0.38 -13.44
C LYS A 674 10.27 0.39 -14.91
N ASP A 675 9.70 -0.69 -15.42
CA ASP A 675 9.24 -0.77 -16.81
C ASP A 675 7.92 -0.03 -16.98
N ILE A 676 7.02 -0.07 -15.99
CA ILE A 676 5.81 0.75 -15.96
C ILE A 676 6.19 2.23 -15.92
N ALA A 677 7.10 2.63 -15.03
CA ALA A 677 7.58 4.02 -14.97
C ALA A 677 8.23 4.42 -16.29
N ARG A 678 9.01 3.54 -16.93
CA ARG A 678 9.62 3.78 -18.25
C ARG A 678 8.56 3.92 -19.34
N GLU A 679 7.52 3.09 -19.33
CA GLU A 679 6.47 3.10 -20.32
C GLU A 679 5.52 4.29 -20.14
N ILE A 680 5.16 4.63 -18.90
CA ILE A 680 4.49 5.89 -18.55
C ILE A 680 5.31 7.06 -19.07
N LYS A 681 6.62 7.08 -18.81
CA LYS A 681 7.51 8.15 -19.29
C LYS A 681 7.62 8.18 -20.81
N ARG A 682 7.62 7.01 -21.47
CA ARG A 682 7.61 6.88 -22.93
C ARG A 682 6.33 7.42 -23.53
N LEU A 683 5.18 7.00 -23.01
CA LEU A 683 3.85 7.46 -23.44
C LEU A 683 3.67 8.94 -23.12
N GLU A 684 4.12 9.44 -21.97
CA GLU A 684 4.09 10.86 -21.64
C GLU A 684 4.95 11.68 -22.61
N LYS A 685 6.16 11.21 -22.93
CA LYS A 685 7.02 11.86 -23.92
C LYS A 685 6.38 11.85 -25.31
N LEU A 686 5.84 10.71 -25.74
CA LEU A 686 5.18 10.54 -27.03
C LEU A 686 3.92 11.43 -27.14
N MET A 687 3.15 11.50 -26.07
CA MET A 687 1.98 12.35 -25.94
C MET A 687 2.35 13.84 -26.04
N LEU A 688 3.38 14.28 -25.31
CA LEU A 688 3.91 15.65 -25.39
C LEU A 688 4.48 15.96 -26.77
N GLU A 689 5.11 15.00 -27.44
CA GLU A 689 5.62 15.12 -28.79
C GLU A 689 4.49 15.33 -29.81
N HIS A 690 3.43 14.51 -29.75
CA HIS A 690 2.22 14.71 -30.57
C HIS A 690 1.55 16.06 -30.29
N ALA A 691 1.48 16.48 -29.02
CA ALA A 691 0.94 17.79 -28.66
C ALA A 691 1.79 18.95 -29.22
N ARG A 692 3.12 18.85 -29.17
CA ARG A 692 4.04 19.82 -29.79
C ARG A 692 3.90 19.89 -31.31
N ASN A 693 3.63 18.75 -31.95
CA ASN A 693 3.42 18.64 -33.39
C ASN A 693 1.98 19.02 -33.83
N LEU A 694 1.14 19.55 -32.93
CA LEU A 694 -0.26 19.93 -33.17
C LEU A 694 -1.16 18.75 -33.59
N GLU A 695 -0.75 17.52 -33.31
CA GLU A 695 -1.51 16.30 -33.59
C GLU A 695 -2.43 15.94 -32.40
N PHE A 696 -3.34 16.84 -32.04
CA PHE A 696 -4.13 16.75 -30.80
C PHE A 696 -4.96 15.47 -30.67
N GLU A 697 -5.46 14.92 -31.79
CA GLU A 697 -6.19 13.64 -31.76
C GLU A 697 -5.29 12.46 -31.38
N LYS A 698 -4.03 12.44 -31.86
CA LYS A 698 -3.06 11.41 -31.49
C LYS A 698 -2.61 11.60 -30.04
N ALA A 699 -2.35 12.85 -29.63
CA ALA A 699 -2.03 13.16 -28.24
C ALA A 699 -3.16 12.75 -27.29
N ALA A 700 -4.42 12.97 -27.65
CA ALA A 700 -5.58 12.53 -26.88
C ALA A 700 -5.67 11.01 -26.80
N ARG A 701 -5.41 10.27 -27.90
CA ARG A 701 -5.35 8.79 -27.86
C ARG A 701 -4.24 8.28 -26.95
N VAL A 702 -3.04 8.87 -27.02
CA VAL A 702 -1.92 8.48 -26.15
C VAL A 702 -2.21 8.85 -24.69
N ARG A 703 -2.89 9.98 -24.43
CA ARG A 703 -3.39 10.35 -23.09
C ARG A 703 -4.39 9.32 -22.58
N ASP A 704 -5.36 8.92 -23.40
CA ASP A 704 -6.38 7.95 -23.00
C ASP A 704 -5.73 6.58 -22.75
N GLN A 705 -4.74 6.19 -23.56
CA GLN A 705 -3.89 5.02 -23.30
C GLN A 705 -3.09 5.14 -22.00
N LEU A 706 -2.49 6.31 -21.73
CA LEU A 706 -1.77 6.59 -20.49
C LEU A 706 -2.71 6.56 -19.27
N GLY A 707 -3.93 7.09 -19.42
CA GLY A 707 -4.97 7.07 -18.41
C GLY A 707 -5.44 5.64 -18.14
N LEU A 708 -5.69 4.84 -19.18
CA LEU A 708 -5.97 3.41 -19.09
C LEU A 708 -4.82 2.65 -18.42
N LEU A 709 -3.57 2.91 -18.80
CA LEU A 709 -2.38 2.30 -18.19
C LEU A 709 -2.30 2.63 -16.70
N LYS A 710 -2.45 3.91 -16.34
CA LYS A 710 -2.46 4.35 -14.93
C LYS A 710 -3.63 3.73 -14.17
N GLN A 711 -4.81 3.67 -14.78
CA GLN A 711 -6.00 3.04 -14.22
C GLN A 711 -5.85 1.53 -14.00
N GLN A 712 -5.09 0.86 -14.86
CA GLN A 712 -4.87 -0.59 -14.78
C GLN A 712 -3.78 -0.94 -13.77
N VAL A 713 -2.69 -0.16 -13.73
CA VAL A 713 -1.57 -0.41 -12.80
C VAL A 713 -1.92 0.04 -11.37
N PHE A 714 -2.55 1.20 -11.21
CA PHE A 714 -2.77 1.83 -9.92
C PHE A 714 -4.24 1.80 -9.49
N GLY A 715 -5.11 1.06 -10.19
CA GLY A 715 -6.56 1.24 -10.10
C GLY A 715 -6.98 2.58 -10.68
N ALA A 716 -8.28 2.83 -10.87
CA ALA A 716 -8.76 4.12 -11.39
C ALA A 716 -8.06 5.28 -10.64
N PRO A 717 -7.66 6.39 -11.27
CA PRO A 717 -7.49 7.61 -10.49
C PRO A 717 -8.86 7.84 -9.83
N GLY A 718 -8.89 8.05 -8.51
CA GLY A 718 -10.08 8.65 -7.93
C GLY A 718 -10.34 9.89 -8.77
N THR A 719 -11.49 9.96 -9.44
CA THR A 719 -11.97 11.26 -9.88
C THR A 719 -12.00 12.04 -8.59
N ASP A 720 -11.14 13.06 -8.45
CA ASP A 720 -11.34 14.07 -7.43
C ASP A 720 -12.82 14.41 -7.54
N ASN A 721 -13.60 14.04 -6.51
CA ASN A 721 -15.06 14.12 -6.54
C ASN A 721 -15.42 15.60 -6.58
N VAL A 722 -15.28 16.22 -7.74
CA VAL A 722 -15.83 17.53 -7.97
C VAL A 722 -17.31 17.29 -8.14
N ALA A 723 -18.03 17.49 -7.05
CA ALA A 723 -19.47 17.46 -7.04
C ALA A 723 -19.97 18.28 -8.24
N SER A 724 -20.70 17.62 -9.14
CA SER A 724 -21.42 18.32 -10.19
C SER A 724 -22.40 19.27 -9.49
N ILE A 725 -22.21 20.58 -9.64
CA ILE A 725 -23.22 21.54 -9.21
C ILE A 725 -24.45 21.27 -10.09
N ALA A 726 -25.46 20.60 -9.52
CA ALA A 726 -26.75 20.48 -10.17
C ALA A 726 -27.24 21.90 -10.48
N ALA A 727 -27.46 22.18 -11.76
CA ALA A 727 -28.00 23.46 -12.20
C ALA A 727 -29.31 23.71 -11.42
N GLY A 728 -29.26 24.67 -10.50
CA GLY A 728 -30.43 25.08 -9.72
C GLY A 728 -31.53 25.49 -10.68
N GLY A 729 -32.57 24.66 -10.76
CA GLY A 729 -33.79 25.00 -11.48
C GLY A 729 -34.34 26.30 -10.90
N SER A 730 -34.45 27.30 -11.75
CA SER A 730 -35.24 28.49 -11.51
C SER A 730 -36.67 28.08 -11.16
N ARG A 731 -37.01 28.09 -9.86
CA ARG A 731 -38.41 28.19 -9.46
C ARG A 731 -38.82 29.63 -9.67
N ALA A 732 -39.39 29.89 -10.85
CA ALA A 732 -40.39 30.91 -11.01
C ALA A 732 -41.64 30.47 -10.23
N GLY A 733 -42.14 31.35 -9.36
CA GLY A 733 -43.31 31.12 -8.50
C GLY A 733 -43.08 31.66 -7.11
#